data_AF-A0A167HS64-F1
#
_entry.id   AF-A0A167HS64-F1
#
_cell.length_a   1.000
_cell.length_b   1.000
_cell.length_c   1.000
_cell.angle_alpha   90.00
_cell.angle_beta   90.00
_cell.angle_gamma   90.00
#
_symmetry.space_group_name_H-M   'P 1'
#
loop_
_entity.id
_entity.type
_entity.pdbx_description
1 polymer ?
#
loop_
_entity_poly.entity_id
_entity_poly.type
_entity_poly.pdbx_seq_one_letter_code
_entity_poly.pdbx_strand_id
1 'polypeptide(L)'
;MTQIHSQHQAIPLVSCVMPTCRRAHYLLQSIDYFNRQSYANKELIIVYEQNSDLPDKLPTQGNIQLVQAPENASIGYKRSLGTKSAAGLLIAQWDDDDWYSSERLAVQLEPIINGKADITGLNNHLFFDVWRTQFWRADKPLFDTMFRRGIAGGTLVFSREYWSEGRLDYQDSSLREDADFMECMISAGANLVAVDGYAHFVYLRHLNNTWSFVSGKLIQASAWRKVSTPDWFDDDLSFYHQIKQAHFSQYPELLPLTAKGSQVVELSCVLHVTELAQLKRAFTLLEKQTVKPHEVIVYHPDELLIENLCCTVNSINYLPYEQGIHLSTWFEEKLAGLINCDYVMNWPNSQAWVSKRWLEIQYTYLRQHRLDATGLSQPFFFFPSQQEFWQYIASDNQITAWLHSESLCCTKEFYLEKHRGFNRALGFNIQPHQHLEHFLAFAEEKAPIPNNENDPKWFPYQREAIKELYDELDIAKLLKGVPMAVMLLVSICFLLFPTWHVAANQSADSVEQQSFSAEFFSQYNPQTALDMVYRLPGFAFENTDSARGFGGNAGNVLINGARPVVKSESLDKILSRIGAAQVQKINVYRGSKIPLVTSGKVMVADVILIQSKTSGTLEGQLTQFYDGSILPKLALQLSAQWLGWETSVGLEASGAPGYRTALIRQLSREGKVINQEFEVLDEETESLKFTGQLKQSSGQSEIVLTGKVGGESYLGDTTRYGAQQISGHLGKTTRELKVDNDTRNAELGVDWTLNLGTYRWQNMGIFVVDDKQYANDDITFNQGTQAANLALWRQQELKTELILRSTIEMQKKDDIAPRFGIEVAENRMQSAVDLVALGREEVTNVTELRTEVFADINYTHTDSLSSEFGLTYETSKINVDAVEGESQSQSYWKPRWQTSWTPKKGTSLNWLAEHRVSQLNFSDFARSVDAGDGRNQIGNTGLKPEQTTELATQYQWYFSERGNVKVKLFHQWQKDVLEHIAFTQTSGGLANVGDARFWGSHLEVAFELSPVLDNALFEISYEHKNSDFNNPSDRTERLSNYIPDWIWMNFRHDLPHYKSSWGLEYWGDYTEPFFYAHETLLVQGNKRLKGFFESSLIDGVKVRFEVTHMNTGRFIRTRKFYSDDLKIGEEVADRTHKAEYRLSLWYRF
;
A
#
# COMPACT_ATOMS: atom_id res chain seq x y z
N MET A 1 21.47 -44.84 62.12
CA MET A 1 20.23 -45.48 62.61
C MET A 1 19.09 -44.69 61.99
N THR A 2 18.38 -45.25 61.00
CA THR A 2 17.07 -45.93 61.17
C THR A 2 16.02 -45.01 61.83
N GLN A 3 14.83 -44.82 61.27
CA GLN A 3 14.05 -45.74 60.41
C GLN A 3 13.55 -45.12 59.09
N ILE A 4 13.11 -46.00 58.18
CA ILE A 4 12.28 -45.66 57.01
C ILE A 4 10.86 -45.37 57.48
N HIS A 5 10.25 -44.30 56.98
CA HIS A 5 8.80 -44.19 56.84
C HIS A 5 8.47 -43.60 55.47
N SER A 6 7.72 -44.35 54.67
CA SER A 6 7.15 -43.87 53.40
C SER A 6 5.97 -42.95 53.70
N GLN A 7 6.13 -41.65 53.42
CA GLN A 7 5.00 -40.72 53.34
C GLN A 7 4.76 -40.39 51.86
N HIS A 8 3.53 -40.57 51.39
CA HIS A 8 3.08 -39.83 50.23
C HIS A 8 3.13 -38.34 50.60
N GLN A 9 3.90 -37.53 49.88
CA GLN A 9 3.76 -36.07 50.01
C GLN A 9 2.35 -35.72 49.55
N ALA A 10 1.56 -35.14 50.45
CA ALA A 10 0.25 -34.62 50.09
C ALA A 10 0.45 -33.47 49.09
N ILE A 11 -0.10 -33.62 47.89
CA ILE A 11 -0.10 -32.60 46.84
C ILE A 11 -0.66 -31.30 47.46
N PRO A 12 0.07 -30.18 47.50
CA PRO A 12 -0.38 -28.99 48.23
C PRO A 12 -1.65 -28.40 47.60
N LEU A 13 -2.57 -27.92 48.44
CA LEU A 13 -3.80 -27.28 47.97
C LEU A 13 -3.47 -25.94 47.32
N VAL A 14 -3.91 -25.77 46.07
CA VAL A 14 -3.87 -24.50 45.33
C VAL A 14 -5.26 -23.86 45.30
N SER A 15 -5.32 -22.56 45.59
CA SER A 15 -6.54 -21.76 45.52
C SER A 15 -6.52 -20.88 44.27
N CYS A 16 -7.39 -21.16 43.32
CA CYS A 16 -7.62 -20.31 42.17
C CYS A 16 -8.52 -19.14 42.59
N VAL A 17 -8.04 -17.89 42.50
CA VAL A 17 -8.79 -16.69 42.87
C VAL A 17 -9.33 -16.02 41.61
N MET A 18 -10.65 -16.07 41.45
CA MET A 18 -11.39 -15.59 40.29
C MET A 18 -12.23 -14.34 40.65
N PRO A 19 -11.75 -13.12 40.36
CA PRO A 19 -12.59 -11.93 40.41
C PRO A 19 -13.58 -11.94 39.24
N THR A 20 -14.84 -11.58 39.48
CA THR A 20 -15.87 -11.44 38.43
C THR A 20 -16.72 -10.18 38.65
N CYS A 21 -17.40 -9.72 37.60
CA CYS A 21 -18.44 -8.70 37.60
C CYS A 21 -19.21 -8.77 36.27
N ARG A 22 -20.53 -8.98 36.30
CA ARG A 22 -21.45 -8.93 35.14
C ARG A 22 -21.05 -9.85 33.96
N ARG A 23 -20.34 -10.95 34.26
CA ARG A 23 -19.66 -11.85 33.29
C ARG A 23 -20.05 -13.34 33.44
N ALA A 24 -21.24 -13.63 33.94
CA ALA A 24 -21.73 -15.00 34.23
C ALA A 24 -21.52 -16.04 33.09
N HIS A 25 -21.49 -15.60 31.83
CA HIS A 25 -21.19 -16.45 30.66
C HIS A 25 -19.72 -16.87 30.56
N TYR A 26 -18.77 -15.96 30.79
CA TYR A 26 -17.34 -16.27 30.87
C TYR A 26 -17.04 -17.13 32.10
N LEU A 27 -17.63 -16.78 33.26
CA LEU A 27 -17.50 -17.52 34.50
C LEU A 27 -17.85 -19.01 34.36
N LEU A 28 -18.93 -19.36 33.66
CA LEU A 28 -19.30 -20.78 33.43
C LEU A 28 -18.21 -21.55 32.67
N GLN A 29 -17.63 -20.95 31.63
CA GLN A 29 -16.56 -21.56 30.85
C GLN A 29 -15.26 -21.63 31.64
N SER A 30 -14.93 -20.59 32.40
CA SER A 30 -13.72 -20.54 33.23
C SER A 30 -13.79 -21.51 34.42
N ILE A 31 -15.00 -21.86 34.89
CA ILE A 31 -15.22 -23.02 35.79
C ILE A 31 -14.90 -24.36 35.10
N ASP A 32 -15.25 -24.55 33.82
CA ASP A 32 -14.85 -25.77 33.09
C ASP A 32 -13.33 -25.84 32.92
N TYR A 33 -12.70 -24.73 32.57
CA TYR A 33 -11.23 -24.60 32.52
C TYR A 33 -10.57 -24.93 33.85
N PHE A 34 -11.20 -24.59 34.98
CA PHE A 34 -10.77 -25.01 36.31
C PHE A 34 -11.00 -26.51 36.53
N ASN A 35 -12.18 -27.04 36.22
CA ASN A 35 -12.52 -28.45 36.42
C ASN A 35 -11.55 -29.40 35.69
N ARG A 36 -11.26 -29.10 34.43
CA ARG A 36 -10.39 -29.90 33.56
C ARG A 36 -8.90 -29.83 33.90
N GLN A 37 -8.49 -29.07 34.92
CA GLN A 37 -7.09 -29.04 35.35
C GLN A 37 -6.61 -30.41 35.83
N SER A 38 -5.49 -30.90 35.31
CA SER A 38 -4.88 -32.19 35.71
C SER A 38 -4.41 -32.21 37.18
N TYR A 39 -4.10 -31.03 37.73
CA TYR A 39 -3.76 -30.87 39.14
C TYR A 39 -4.99 -31.15 40.04
N ALA A 40 -4.90 -32.20 40.86
CA ALA A 40 -6.06 -32.73 41.57
C ALA A 40 -6.47 -31.92 42.82
N ASN A 41 -5.52 -31.44 43.63
CA ASN A 41 -5.84 -30.79 44.90
C ASN A 41 -6.00 -29.26 44.73
N LYS A 42 -7.17 -28.86 44.21
CA LYS A 42 -7.48 -27.48 43.83
C LYS A 42 -8.85 -27.03 44.37
N GLU A 43 -8.92 -25.77 44.80
CA GLU A 43 -10.17 -25.05 45.10
C GLU A 43 -10.30 -23.80 44.23
N LEU A 44 -11.53 -23.37 43.95
CA LEU A 44 -11.84 -22.14 43.21
C LEU A 44 -12.59 -21.17 44.12
N ILE A 45 -12.15 -19.92 44.15
CA ILE A 45 -12.71 -18.85 44.97
C ILE A 45 -13.22 -17.77 44.05
N ILE A 46 -14.54 -17.75 43.85
CA ILE A 46 -15.22 -16.79 42.98
C ILE A 46 -15.58 -15.56 43.82
N VAL A 47 -14.99 -14.42 43.47
CA VAL A 47 -15.16 -13.14 44.18
C VAL A 47 -16.04 -12.22 43.33
N TYR A 48 -17.29 -12.04 43.78
CA TYR A 48 -18.38 -11.42 43.02
C TYR A 48 -19.03 -10.27 43.82
N GLU A 49 -19.76 -9.36 43.19
CA GLU A 49 -20.39 -8.22 43.88
C GLU A 49 -21.87 -8.49 44.17
N GLN A 50 -22.61 -8.91 43.14
CA GLN A 50 -24.05 -9.11 43.15
C GLN A 50 -24.40 -10.54 42.74
N ASN A 51 -25.50 -11.10 43.27
CA ASN A 51 -25.94 -12.45 42.86
C ASN A 51 -26.24 -12.57 41.36
N SER A 52 -26.44 -11.45 40.65
CA SER A 52 -26.57 -11.33 39.19
C SER A 52 -25.25 -11.43 38.41
N ASP A 53 -24.09 -11.38 39.07
CA ASP A 53 -22.79 -11.71 38.46
C ASP A 53 -22.64 -13.22 38.25
N LEU A 54 -23.42 -14.02 39.01
CA LEU A 54 -23.39 -15.47 39.02
C LEU A 54 -24.49 -16.03 38.12
N PRO A 55 -24.28 -17.19 37.46
CA PRO A 55 -25.31 -17.87 36.69
C PRO A 55 -26.40 -18.48 37.61
N ASP A 56 -27.65 -18.50 37.15
CA ASP A 56 -28.84 -19.04 37.85
C ASP A 56 -28.62 -20.42 38.51
N LYS A 57 -27.73 -21.22 37.91
CA LYS A 57 -27.25 -22.50 38.43
C LYS A 57 -25.74 -22.60 38.24
N LEU A 58 -25.00 -22.21 39.26
CA LEU A 58 -23.61 -22.65 39.41
C LEU A 58 -23.54 -24.19 39.48
N PRO A 59 -22.55 -24.83 38.83
CA PRO A 59 -22.31 -26.26 39.01
C PRO A 59 -21.75 -26.50 40.43
N THR A 60 -22.63 -26.92 41.35
CA THR A 60 -22.32 -27.02 42.78
C THR A 60 -21.37 -28.18 43.11
N GLN A 61 -20.07 -27.90 43.03
CA GLN A 61 -18.99 -28.78 43.50
C GLN A 61 -18.46 -28.36 44.88
N GLY A 62 -18.01 -29.34 45.66
CA GLY A 62 -17.57 -29.13 47.06
C GLY A 62 -16.23 -28.40 47.23
N ASN A 63 -15.60 -27.95 46.14
CA ASN A 63 -14.35 -27.21 46.10
C ASN A 63 -14.47 -25.83 45.41
N ILE A 64 -15.70 -25.33 45.21
CA ILE A 64 -15.96 -23.96 44.75
C ILE A 64 -16.53 -23.15 45.92
N GLN A 65 -15.82 -22.10 46.32
CA GLN A 65 -16.22 -21.14 47.34
C GLN A 65 -16.67 -19.83 46.68
N LEU A 66 -17.78 -19.29 47.16
CA LEU A 66 -18.29 -17.97 46.75
C LEU A 66 -17.97 -16.95 47.83
N VAL A 67 -17.46 -15.79 47.44
CA VAL A 67 -17.09 -14.70 48.35
C VAL A 67 -17.65 -13.39 47.81
N GLN A 68 -18.59 -12.78 48.55
CA GLN A 68 -19.20 -11.53 48.13
C GLN A 68 -18.31 -10.34 48.54
N ALA A 69 -17.97 -9.50 47.56
CA ALA A 69 -17.30 -8.22 47.72
C ALA A 69 -18.32 -7.07 47.79
N PRO A 70 -17.93 -5.86 48.25
CA PRO A 70 -18.72 -4.65 48.06
C PRO A 70 -18.96 -4.35 46.59
N GLU A 71 -20.07 -3.68 46.27
CA GLU A 71 -20.35 -3.19 44.92
C GLU A 71 -19.29 -2.18 44.46
N ASN A 72 -18.93 -2.24 43.17
CA ASN A 72 -17.85 -1.48 42.53
C ASN A 72 -16.44 -1.73 43.10
N ALA A 73 -16.22 -2.81 43.86
CA ALA A 73 -14.89 -3.18 44.36
C ALA A 73 -13.89 -3.44 43.20
N SER A 74 -12.67 -2.92 43.34
CA SER A 74 -11.62 -3.07 42.33
C SER A 74 -11.18 -4.53 42.15
N ILE A 75 -10.53 -4.83 41.01
CA ILE A 75 -9.98 -6.18 40.76
C ILE A 75 -8.97 -6.53 41.85
N GLY A 76 -8.10 -5.59 42.24
CA GLY A 76 -7.12 -5.79 43.31
C GLY A 76 -7.77 -6.07 44.66
N TYR A 77 -8.78 -5.29 45.06
CA TYR A 77 -9.56 -5.57 46.28
C TYR A 77 -10.17 -6.97 46.26
N LYS A 78 -10.71 -7.40 45.10
CA LYS A 78 -11.26 -8.76 44.94
C LYS A 78 -10.18 -9.84 45.02
N ARG A 79 -9.01 -9.64 44.40
CA ARG A 79 -7.85 -10.55 44.52
C ARG A 79 -7.38 -10.65 45.98
N SER A 80 -7.32 -9.56 46.73
CA SER A 80 -7.04 -9.55 48.18
C SER A 80 -8.09 -10.33 48.97
N LEU A 81 -9.38 -10.06 48.75
CA LEU A 81 -10.49 -10.70 49.46
C LEU A 81 -10.57 -12.22 49.20
N GLY A 82 -10.30 -12.65 47.96
CA GLY A 82 -10.15 -14.06 47.59
C GLY A 82 -8.92 -14.71 48.24
N THR A 83 -7.76 -14.05 48.20
CA THR A 83 -6.52 -14.55 48.84
C THR A 83 -6.64 -14.65 50.36
N LYS A 84 -7.40 -13.74 50.98
CA LYS A 84 -7.79 -13.80 52.40
C LYS A 84 -8.69 -15.00 52.70
N SER A 85 -9.62 -15.30 51.81
CA SER A 85 -10.62 -16.37 51.98
C SER A 85 -10.10 -17.79 51.72
N ALA A 86 -8.94 -17.92 51.08
CA ALA A 86 -8.33 -19.19 50.71
C ALA A 86 -8.02 -20.15 51.88
N ALA A 87 -8.04 -21.45 51.60
CA ALA A 87 -7.48 -22.50 52.45
C ALA A 87 -6.16 -23.07 51.90
N GLY A 88 -5.85 -22.84 50.63
CA GLY A 88 -4.61 -23.27 49.98
C GLY A 88 -3.34 -22.65 50.57
N LEU A 89 -2.23 -23.35 50.34
CA LEU A 89 -0.87 -22.88 50.61
C LEU A 89 -0.31 -22.08 49.43
N LEU A 90 -0.80 -22.37 48.23
CA LEU A 90 -0.40 -21.74 46.97
C LEU A 90 -1.63 -21.05 46.37
N ILE A 91 -1.44 -19.86 45.80
CA ILE A 91 -2.49 -19.06 45.20
C ILE A 91 -2.24 -18.99 43.69
N ALA A 92 -3.29 -19.15 42.89
CA ALA A 92 -3.26 -18.94 41.45
C ALA A 92 -4.24 -17.82 41.08
N GLN A 93 -3.80 -16.81 40.32
CA GLN A 93 -4.70 -15.84 39.70
C GLN A 93 -5.48 -16.51 38.56
N TRP A 94 -6.77 -16.20 38.45
CA TRP A 94 -7.68 -16.91 37.56
C TRP A 94 -8.76 -15.96 37.04
N ASP A 95 -8.42 -15.13 36.07
CA ASP A 95 -9.34 -14.15 35.49
C ASP A 95 -10.43 -14.87 34.66
N ASP A 96 -11.65 -14.33 34.67
CA ASP A 96 -12.84 -15.04 34.20
C ASP A 96 -12.98 -15.05 32.67
N ASP A 97 -12.44 -14.05 31.96
CA ASP A 97 -12.49 -13.89 30.50
C ASP A 97 -11.44 -14.72 29.72
N ASP A 98 -10.31 -15.06 30.33
CA ASP A 98 -9.17 -15.74 29.67
C ASP A 98 -9.29 -17.27 29.53
N TRP A 99 -8.49 -17.85 28.63
CA TRP A 99 -8.46 -19.29 28.34
C TRP A 99 -7.31 -20.01 29.05
N TYR A 100 -7.59 -21.22 29.55
CA TYR A 100 -6.59 -22.07 30.21
C TYR A 100 -6.63 -23.54 29.73
N SER A 101 -5.47 -24.10 29.40
CA SER A 101 -5.32 -25.54 29.09
C SER A 101 -5.48 -26.41 30.35
N SER A 102 -5.77 -27.71 30.21
CA SER A 102 -5.82 -28.67 31.33
C SER A 102 -4.52 -28.74 32.16
N GLU A 103 -3.38 -28.39 31.59
CA GLU A 103 -2.08 -28.55 32.26
C GLU A 103 -1.57 -27.28 32.96
N ARG A 104 -2.28 -26.15 32.87
CA ARG A 104 -1.81 -24.85 33.39
C ARG A 104 -1.33 -24.95 34.83
N LEU A 105 -2.16 -25.46 35.73
CA LEU A 105 -1.81 -25.56 37.16
C LEU A 105 -0.63 -26.51 37.37
N ALA A 106 -0.61 -27.68 36.73
CA ALA A 106 0.50 -28.63 36.90
C ALA A 106 1.84 -28.03 36.45
N VAL A 107 1.85 -27.37 35.29
CA VAL A 107 3.03 -26.75 34.68
C VAL A 107 3.51 -25.51 35.45
N GLN A 108 2.60 -24.70 36.01
CA GLN A 108 2.98 -23.55 36.85
C GLN A 108 3.37 -23.93 38.29
N LEU A 109 2.90 -25.06 38.82
CA LEU A 109 3.19 -25.52 40.18
C LEU A 109 4.44 -26.40 40.27
N GLU A 110 4.87 -27.07 39.19
CA GLU A 110 6.08 -27.91 39.18
C GLU A 110 7.36 -27.19 39.64
N PRO A 111 7.64 -25.92 39.25
CA PRO A 111 8.79 -25.18 39.75
C PRO A 111 8.69 -24.86 41.25
N ILE A 112 7.49 -24.58 41.75
CA ILE A 112 7.25 -24.20 43.16
C ILE A 112 7.38 -25.41 44.08
N ILE A 113 6.72 -26.52 43.73
CA ILE A 113 6.76 -27.78 44.50
C ILE A 113 8.18 -28.36 44.56
N ASN A 114 8.99 -28.17 43.52
CA ASN A 114 10.40 -28.56 43.51
C ASN A 114 11.36 -27.54 44.18
N GLY A 115 10.86 -26.46 44.79
CA GLY A 115 11.69 -25.45 45.45
C GLY A 115 12.59 -24.66 44.50
N LYS A 116 12.21 -24.55 43.22
CA LYS A 116 12.92 -23.75 42.19
C LYS A 116 12.39 -22.32 42.11
N ALA A 117 11.16 -22.08 42.57
CA ALA A 117 10.45 -20.80 42.44
C ALA A 117 9.55 -20.54 43.66
N ASP A 118 9.38 -19.27 44.01
CA ASP A 118 8.36 -18.77 44.94
C ASP A 118 7.12 -18.27 44.19
N ILE A 119 7.34 -17.78 42.96
CA ILE A 119 6.35 -17.26 42.03
C ILE A 119 6.60 -17.86 40.64
N THR A 120 5.55 -18.27 39.93
CA THR A 120 5.59 -18.51 38.49
C THR A 120 4.57 -17.66 37.76
N GLY A 121 4.83 -17.37 36.48
CA GLY A 121 3.92 -16.63 35.61
C GLY A 121 4.21 -16.93 34.15
N LEU A 122 3.21 -16.76 33.28
CA LEU A 122 3.27 -17.19 31.89
C LEU A 122 3.81 -16.09 30.97
N ASN A 123 4.69 -16.49 30.05
CA ASN A 123 5.19 -15.66 28.95
C ASN A 123 4.78 -16.26 27.59
N ASN A 124 5.14 -15.61 26.47
CA ASN A 124 5.07 -16.21 25.11
C ASN A 124 3.68 -16.73 24.67
N HIS A 125 2.61 -16.28 25.34
CA HIS A 125 1.24 -16.70 25.04
C HIS A 125 0.70 -16.11 23.74
N LEU A 126 -0.41 -16.66 23.25
CA LEU A 126 -1.18 -16.10 22.15
C LEU A 126 -2.25 -15.13 22.68
N PHE A 127 -2.64 -14.17 21.84
CA PHE A 127 -3.83 -13.35 22.05
C PHE A 127 -4.91 -13.80 21.07
N PHE A 128 -6.15 -13.95 21.54
CA PHE A 128 -7.31 -14.20 20.67
C PHE A 128 -8.23 -12.99 20.61
N ASP A 129 -8.32 -12.39 19.43
CA ASP A 129 -9.27 -11.32 19.12
C ASP A 129 -10.64 -11.97 18.87
N VAL A 130 -11.51 -11.97 19.89
CA VAL A 130 -12.85 -12.58 19.85
C VAL A 130 -13.71 -11.93 18.78
N TRP A 131 -13.54 -10.62 18.55
CA TRP A 131 -14.29 -9.88 17.53
C TRP A 131 -13.87 -10.29 16.12
N ARG A 132 -12.56 -10.27 15.81
CA ARG A 132 -12.03 -10.68 14.50
C ARG A 132 -11.96 -12.19 14.33
N THR A 133 -12.18 -12.96 15.39
CA THR A 133 -11.98 -14.43 15.42
C THR A 133 -10.59 -14.80 14.91
N GLN A 134 -9.56 -14.14 15.45
CA GLN A 134 -8.20 -14.20 14.94
C GLN A 134 -7.15 -14.28 16.06
N PHE A 135 -6.18 -15.20 15.90
CA PHE A 135 -5.03 -15.31 16.79
C PHE A 135 -3.90 -14.36 16.38
N TRP A 136 -3.23 -13.84 17.40
CA TRP A 136 -2.06 -12.97 17.28
C TRP A 136 -0.97 -13.40 18.26
N ARG A 137 0.29 -13.23 17.85
CA ARG A 137 1.47 -13.39 18.70
C ARG A 137 2.31 -12.12 18.62
N ALA A 138 2.66 -11.55 19.77
CA ALA A 138 3.69 -10.52 19.85
C ALA A 138 5.08 -11.16 19.75
N ASP A 139 6.04 -10.49 19.12
CA ASP A 139 7.45 -10.87 19.25
C ASP A 139 7.98 -10.63 20.66
N LYS A 140 9.19 -11.12 20.98
CA LYS A 140 9.70 -11.03 22.35
C LYS A 140 9.93 -9.58 22.81
N PRO A 141 10.57 -8.67 22.03
CA PRO A 141 10.70 -7.26 22.42
C PRO A 141 9.37 -6.56 22.71
N LEU A 142 8.34 -6.76 21.88
CA LEU A 142 7.01 -6.21 22.11
C LEU A 142 6.36 -6.83 23.35
N PHE A 143 6.43 -8.15 23.52
CA PHE A 143 5.89 -8.85 24.68
C PHE A 143 6.55 -8.39 25.99
N ASP A 144 7.87 -8.23 26.01
CA ASP A 144 8.65 -7.70 27.15
C ASP A 144 8.33 -6.22 27.46
N THR A 145 7.82 -5.48 26.47
CA THR A 145 7.40 -4.07 26.60
C THR A 145 5.96 -3.95 27.09
N MET A 146 5.08 -4.83 26.61
CA MET A 146 3.67 -4.92 27.02
C MET A 146 3.51 -5.43 28.45
N PHE A 147 4.31 -6.43 28.83
CA PHE A 147 4.17 -7.13 30.10
C PHE A 147 5.34 -6.87 31.04
N ARG A 148 5.04 -6.59 32.31
CA ARG A 148 6.08 -6.33 33.31
C ARG A 148 6.98 -7.56 33.45
N ARG A 149 8.29 -7.40 33.22
CA ARG A 149 9.30 -8.48 33.18
C ARG A 149 9.01 -9.58 32.14
N GLY A 150 8.14 -9.33 31.15
CA GLY A 150 7.68 -10.34 30.20
C GLY A 150 6.79 -11.42 30.84
N ILE A 151 5.98 -11.06 31.84
CA ILE A 151 5.02 -11.95 32.52
C ILE A 151 3.60 -11.38 32.44
N ALA A 152 2.64 -12.21 32.02
CA ALA A 152 1.21 -11.90 32.13
C ALA A 152 0.78 -11.94 33.61
N GLY A 153 0.48 -10.79 34.22
CA GLY A 153 0.24 -10.70 35.67
C GLY A 153 -0.97 -11.53 36.13
N GLY A 154 -2.11 -11.44 35.45
CA GLY A 154 -3.29 -12.30 35.68
C GLY A 154 -3.06 -13.82 35.64
N THR A 155 -1.87 -14.29 35.20
CA THR A 155 -1.50 -15.71 35.19
C THR A 155 -0.68 -16.15 36.42
N LEU A 156 -0.31 -15.25 37.33
CA LEU A 156 0.61 -15.50 38.43
C LEU A 156 0.15 -16.62 39.37
N VAL A 157 1.11 -17.47 39.78
CA VAL A 157 0.95 -18.50 40.82
C VAL A 157 2.05 -18.32 41.86
N PHE A 158 1.73 -18.26 43.15
CA PHE A 158 2.69 -17.87 44.19
C PHE A 158 2.42 -18.54 45.55
N SER A 159 3.44 -18.63 46.42
CA SER A 159 3.25 -19.06 47.81
C SER A 159 2.48 -18.02 48.62
N ARG A 160 1.43 -18.45 49.34
CA ARG A 160 0.54 -17.57 50.09
C ARG A 160 1.25 -16.78 51.21
N GLU A 161 2.42 -17.23 51.67
CA GLU A 161 3.21 -16.52 52.69
C GLU A 161 3.69 -15.13 52.25
N TYR A 162 3.75 -14.87 50.93
CA TYR A 162 4.02 -13.55 50.37
C TYR A 162 2.77 -12.64 50.31
N TRP A 163 1.61 -13.10 50.77
CA TRP A 163 0.42 -12.26 50.96
C TRP A 163 0.17 -11.99 52.45
N SER A 164 0.01 -10.71 52.79
CA SER A 164 -0.32 -10.23 54.13
C SER A 164 -1.20 -9.00 54.02
N GLU A 165 -2.48 -9.14 54.43
CA GLU A 165 -3.50 -8.09 54.41
C GLU A 165 -2.96 -6.71 54.81
N GLY A 166 -3.08 -5.73 53.92
CA GLY A 166 -2.66 -4.34 54.14
C GLY A 166 -1.15 -4.10 54.31
N ARG A 167 -0.29 -5.09 54.01
CA ARG A 167 1.19 -4.96 54.10
C ARG A 167 1.93 -5.44 52.86
N LEU A 168 1.58 -6.63 52.37
CA LEU A 168 2.11 -7.19 51.13
C LEU A 168 0.90 -7.77 50.41
N ASP A 169 0.26 -6.92 49.62
CA ASP A 169 -1.13 -7.05 49.20
C ASP A 169 -1.32 -6.40 47.83
N TYR A 170 -2.43 -6.68 47.15
CA TYR A 170 -2.79 -6.00 45.91
C TYR A 170 -3.11 -4.52 46.19
N GLN A 171 -2.82 -3.64 45.22
CA GLN A 171 -3.31 -2.26 45.27
C GLN A 171 -4.82 -2.24 44.99
N ASP A 172 -5.55 -1.30 45.59
CA ASP A 172 -6.96 -1.06 45.31
C ASP A 172 -7.12 -0.37 43.94
N SER A 173 -6.94 -1.18 42.88
CA SER A 173 -6.88 -0.80 41.47
C SER A 173 -7.46 -1.93 40.61
N SER A 174 -7.95 -1.58 39.43
CA SER A 174 -8.38 -2.54 38.39
C SER A 174 -7.46 -2.54 37.17
N LEU A 175 -6.25 -1.99 37.32
CA LEU A 175 -5.20 -1.98 36.30
C LEU A 175 -3.82 -2.09 36.98
N ARG A 176 -3.01 -3.07 36.53
CA ARG A 176 -1.65 -3.37 37.02
C ARG A 176 -1.55 -3.81 38.50
N GLU A 177 -2.67 -4.10 39.15
CA GLU A 177 -2.68 -4.59 40.54
C GLU A 177 -1.87 -5.89 40.69
N ASP A 178 -1.90 -6.72 39.66
CA ASP A 178 -1.19 -7.98 39.47
C ASP A 178 0.34 -7.80 39.32
N ALA A 179 0.75 -6.94 38.40
CA ALA A 179 2.14 -6.67 38.05
C ALA A 179 2.88 -5.90 39.15
N ASP A 180 2.18 -5.00 39.84
CA ASP A 180 2.76 -4.23 40.95
C ASP A 180 2.85 -5.10 42.22
N PHE A 181 1.89 -6.00 42.46
CA PHE A 181 2.00 -7.00 43.54
C PHE A 181 3.15 -7.99 43.29
N MET A 182 3.35 -8.45 42.05
CA MET A 182 4.52 -9.26 41.67
C MET A 182 5.85 -8.57 42.02
N GLU A 183 6.01 -7.28 41.67
CA GLU A 183 7.22 -6.52 42.01
C GLU A 183 7.39 -6.36 43.53
N CYS A 184 6.29 -6.23 44.29
CA CYS A 184 6.33 -6.19 45.75
C CYS A 184 6.81 -7.54 46.34
N MET A 185 6.30 -8.68 45.86
CA MET A 185 6.75 -10.00 46.31
C MET A 185 8.22 -10.26 45.98
N ILE A 186 8.68 -9.91 44.76
CA ILE A 186 10.10 -9.99 44.37
C ILE A 186 10.96 -9.09 45.27
N SER A 187 10.49 -7.89 45.60
CA SER A 187 11.17 -6.96 46.52
C SER A 187 11.23 -7.48 47.97
N ALA A 188 10.32 -8.38 48.36
CA ALA A 188 10.35 -9.11 49.62
C ALA A 188 11.28 -10.35 49.62
N GLY A 189 11.86 -10.69 48.45
CA GLY A 189 12.85 -11.77 48.31
C GLY A 189 12.41 -12.97 47.44
N ALA A 190 11.18 -12.95 46.91
CA ALA A 190 10.62 -14.08 46.15
C ALA A 190 11.35 -14.32 44.81
N ASN A 191 11.68 -15.58 44.50
CA ASN A 191 12.22 -15.99 43.21
C ASN A 191 11.11 -16.22 42.16
N LEU A 192 11.10 -15.39 41.12
CA LEU A 192 10.20 -15.51 39.97
C LEU A 192 10.79 -16.42 38.88
N VAL A 193 10.03 -17.43 38.44
CA VAL A 193 10.33 -18.24 37.25
C VAL A 193 9.27 -18.02 36.18
N ALA A 194 9.71 -17.57 35.00
CA ALA A 194 8.88 -17.50 33.81
C ALA A 194 8.65 -18.91 33.24
N VAL A 195 7.40 -19.21 32.87
CA VAL A 195 6.99 -20.49 32.31
C VAL A 195 6.34 -20.24 30.94
N ASP A 196 6.56 -21.13 29.96
CA ASP A 196 6.03 -20.94 28.61
C ASP A 196 4.51 -21.08 28.61
N GLY A 197 3.82 -20.01 28.20
CA GLY A 197 2.36 -19.94 28.13
C GLY A 197 1.79 -20.40 26.80
N TYR A 198 2.60 -20.64 25.76
CA TYR A 198 2.15 -20.79 24.37
C TYR A 198 0.98 -21.78 24.18
N ALA A 199 1.03 -22.94 24.83
CA ALA A 199 -0.01 -23.98 24.79
C ALA A 199 -0.83 -24.09 26.09
N HIS A 200 -0.67 -23.13 27.02
CA HIS A 200 -1.23 -23.20 28.37
C HIS A 200 -2.18 -22.05 28.73
N PHE A 201 -2.07 -20.92 28.03
CA PHE A 201 -2.88 -19.72 28.23
C PHE A 201 -3.05 -18.97 26.91
N VAL A 202 -4.23 -18.39 26.70
CA VAL A 202 -4.49 -17.43 25.63
C VAL A 202 -5.14 -16.21 26.28
N TYR A 203 -4.61 -15.03 25.95
CA TYR A 203 -5.16 -13.76 26.42
C TYR A 203 -6.35 -13.38 25.52
N LEU A 204 -7.55 -13.31 26.09
CA LEU A 204 -8.79 -13.03 25.39
C LEU A 204 -9.03 -11.52 25.24
N ARG A 205 -9.26 -11.11 23.98
CA ARG A 205 -9.43 -9.70 23.60
C ARG A 205 -10.86 -9.46 23.12
N HIS A 206 -11.60 -8.66 23.89
CA HIS A 206 -13.01 -8.34 23.69
C HIS A 206 -13.33 -6.92 24.19
N LEU A 207 -14.49 -6.37 23.79
CA LEU A 207 -14.83 -4.94 24.05
C LEU A 207 -14.82 -4.54 25.54
N ASN A 208 -15.07 -5.48 26.45
CA ASN A 208 -15.14 -5.24 27.91
C ASN A 208 -13.85 -5.59 28.70
N ASN A 209 -12.65 -5.61 28.07
CA ASN A 209 -11.40 -5.81 28.84
C ASN A 209 -11.03 -4.53 29.61
N THR A 210 -10.60 -4.66 30.85
CA THR A 210 -10.19 -3.53 31.71
C THR A 210 -8.93 -2.82 31.19
N TRP A 211 -8.00 -3.57 30.60
CA TRP A 211 -6.91 -3.02 29.79
C TRP A 211 -7.30 -3.12 28.30
N SER A 212 -7.64 -1.99 27.68
CA SER A 212 -8.13 -1.93 26.31
C SER A 212 -7.03 -1.61 25.29
N PHE A 213 -6.87 -2.48 24.29
CA PHE A 213 -6.06 -2.27 23.10
C PHE A 213 -6.46 -3.23 21.97
N VAL A 214 -5.94 -2.97 20.77
CA VAL A 214 -6.18 -3.74 19.54
C VAL A 214 -4.93 -4.54 19.16
N SER A 215 -4.99 -5.87 19.28
CA SER A 215 -3.95 -6.78 18.77
C SER A 215 -3.74 -6.57 17.27
N GLY A 216 -2.48 -6.61 16.84
CA GLY A 216 -2.07 -6.31 15.47
C GLY A 216 -1.88 -4.81 15.15
N LYS A 217 -2.36 -3.89 16.00
CA LYS A 217 -2.22 -2.43 15.77
C LYS A 217 -1.49 -1.64 16.87
N LEU A 218 -1.42 -2.13 18.12
CA LEU A 218 -0.84 -1.35 19.22
C LEU A 218 0.70 -1.45 19.30
N ILE A 219 1.35 -0.35 19.71
CA ILE A 219 2.79 -0.15 20.00
C ILE A 219 3.71 -0.28 18.78
N GLN A 220 3.69 -1.42 18.10
CA GLN A 220 4.52 -1.68 16.92
C GLN A 220 3.85 -2.76 16.06
N ALA A 221 3.20 -2.36 14.96
CA ALA A 221 2.42 -3.28 14.10
C ALA A 221 3.25 -4.46 13.58
N SER A 222 4.47 -4.20 13.07
CA SER A 222 5.38 -5.23 12.53
C SER A 222 5.94 -6.21 13.57
N ALA A 223 5.80 -5.93 14.86
CA ALA A 223 6.14 -6.87 15.94
C ALA A 223 4.98 -7.82 16.30
N TRP A 224 3.79 -7.63 15.70
CA TRP A 224 2.68 -8.59 15.77
C TRP A 224 2.74 -9.56 14.59
N ARG A 225 2.38 -10.82 14.83
CA ARG A 225 2.20 -11.84 13.79
C ARG A 225 0.82 -12.47 13.93
N LYS A 226 0.08 -12.55 12.82
CA LYS A 226 -1.13 -13.36 12.73
C LYS A 226 -0.74 -14.84 12.86
N VAL A 227 -1.54 -15.61 13.59
CA VAL A 227 -1.40 -17.06 13.74
C VAL A 227 -2.70 -17.71 13.29
N SER A 228 -2.65 -18.96 12.80
CA SER A 228 -3.84 -19.80 12.64
C SER A 228 -4.46 -20.14 14.00
N THR A 229 -5.70 -20.63 14.00
CA THR A 229 -6.24 -21.34 15.16
C THR A 229 -5.27 -22.47 15.57
N PRO A 230 -4.89 -22.59 16.84
CA PRO A 230 -4.13 -23.73 17.32
C PRO A 230 -5.03 -24.95 17.52
N ASP A 231 -4.59 -26.12 17.07
CA ASP A 231 -5.33 -27.40 17.16
C ASP A 231 -5.82 -27.74 18.57
N TRP A 232 -5.13 -27.27 19.62
CA TRP A 232 -5.45 -27.48 21.04
C TRP A 232 -6.47 -26.48 21.62
N PHE A 233 -6.95 -25.52 20.83
CA PHE A 233 -7.99 -24.55 21.21
C PHE A 233 -9.35 -24.87 20.57
N ASP A 234 -9.38 -25.72 19.54
CA ASP A 234 -10.49 -25.83 18.58
C ASP A 234 -11.82 -26.24 19.25
N ASP A 235 -11.79 -27.16 20.22
CA ASP A 235 -12.96 -27.56 21.03
C ASP A 235 -13.65 -26.35 21.70
N ASP A 236 -12.85 -25.41 22.23
CA ASP A 236 -13.32 -24.21 22.95
C ASP A 236 -13.67 -23.04 22.03
N LEU A 237 -13.20 -23.05 20.77
CA LEU A 237 -13.48 -21.99 19.79
C LEU A 237 -15.00 -21.81 19.58
N SER A 238 -15.75 -22.90 19.66
CA SER A 238 -17.21 -22.95 19.58
C SER A 238 -17.92 -22.07 20.61
N PHE A 239 -17.38 -21.94 21.83
CA PHE A 239 -17.91 -21.06 22.88
C PHE A 239 -17.67 -19.59 22.56
N TYR A 240 -16.47 -19.22 22.11
CA TYR A 240 -16.17 -17.83 21.76
C TYR A 240 -16.93 -17.36 20.51
N HIS A 241 -17.21 -18.25 19.56
CA HIS A 241 -18.16 -17.99 18.48
C HIS A 241 -19.59 -17.75 18.99
N GLN A 242 -20.05 -18.52 19.97
CA GLN A 242 -21.35 -18.28 20.61
C GLN A 242 -21.39 -16.97 21.37
N ILE A 243 -20.33 -16.57 22.09
CA ILE A 243 -20.25 -15.24 22.72
C ILE A 243 -20.33 -14.13 21.69
N LYS A 244 -19.56 -14.23 20.59
CA LYS A 244 -19.62 -13.27 19.47
C LYS A 244 -21.03 -13.11 18.91
N GLN A 245 -21.84 -14.17 18.87
CA GLN A 245 -23.24 -14.12 18.42
C GLN A 245 -24.21 -13.63 19.52
N ALA A 246 -23.99 -14.03 20.79
CA ALA A 246 -24.79 -13.63 21.95
C ALA A 246 -24.74 -12.12 22.18
N HIS A 247 -23.58 -11.50 21.96
CA HIS A 247 -23.37 -10.05 22.10
C HIS A 247 -24.24 -9.20 21.17
N PHE A 248 -24.73 -9.78 20.05
CA PHE A 248 -25.70 -9.14 19.15
C PHE A 248 -27.18 -9.49 19.43
N SER A 249 -27.46 -10.48 20.28
CA SER A 249 -28.81 -11.05 20.47
C SER A 249 -29.38 -10.89 21.89
N GLN A 250 -28.66 -10.25 22.80
CA GLN A 250 -29.10 -9.93 24.18
C GLN A 250 -30.13 -8.78 24.29
N TYR A 251 -31.12 -8.72 23.40
CA TYR A 251 -32.34 -7.90 23.55
C TYR A 251 -33.64 -8.72 23.45
N PRO A 252 -33.85 -9.77 24.29
CA PRO A 252 -34.91 -10.75 24.03
C PRO A 252 -36.32 -10.25 24.40
N GLU A 253 -36.42 -9.20 25.23
CA GLU A 253 -37.70 -8.64 25.72
C GLU A 253 -37.80 -7.11 25.52
N LEU A 254 -37.66 -6.68 24.27
CA LEU A 254 -38.34 -5.46 23.82
C LEU A 254 -39.82 -5.80 23.58
N LEU A 255 -40.73 -5.09 24.27
CA LEU A 255 -42.17 -5.36 24.32
C LEU A 255 -42.78 -5.64 22.94
N PRO A 256 -43.61 -6.69 22.77
CA PRO A 256 -44.24 -7.02 21.50
C PRO A 256 -45.37 -6.03 21.15
N LEU A 257 -45.00 -4.81 20.79
CA LEU A 257 -45.89 -3.80 20.24
C LEU A 257 -46.22 -4.15 18.77
N THR A 258 -47.14 -5.10 18.62
CA THR A 258 -47.74 -5.47 17.33
C THR A 258 -48.64 -4.35 16.80
N ALA A 259 -48.05 -3.26 16.32
CA ALA A 259 -48.73 -2.09 15.81
C ALA A 259 -48.20 -1.69 14.42
N LYS A 260 -49.10 -1.64 13.42
CA LYS A 260 -48.77 -1.07 12.10
C LYS A 260 -48.94 0.44 12.12
N GLY A 261 -47.95 1.15 12.65
CA GLY A 261 -47.85 2.61 12.64
C GLY A 261 -46.79 3.13 13.61
N SER A 262 -46.12 4.23 13.27
CA SER A 262 -45.15 4.86 14.17
C SER A 262 -45.85 5.37 15.42
N GLN A 263 -45.38 4.94 16.59
CA GLN A 263 -45.98 5.28 17.88
C GLN A 263 -45.27 6.49 18.50
N VAL A 264 -46.04 7.48 18.96
CA VAL A 264 -45.46 8.62 19.69
C VAL A 264 -45.18 8.21 21.14
N VAL A 265 -44.00 8.52 21.65
CA VAL A 265 -43.58 8.31 23.04
C VAL A 265 -43.46 9.63 23.79
N GLU A 266 -43.63 9.57 25.10
CA GLU A 266 -43.51 10.71 26.04
C GLU A 266 -42.03 11.07 26.24
N LEU A 267 -41.48 11.77 25.25
CA LEU A 267 -40.07 12.10 25.16
C LEU A 267 -39.91 13.46 24.46
N SER A 268 -39.27 14.41 25.15
CA SER A 268 -38.81 15.67 24.57
C SER A 268 -37.45 15.46 23.92
N CYS A 269 -37.35 15.64 22.62
CA CYS A 269 -36.10 15.44 21.88
C CYS A 269 -35.40 16.79 21.66
N VAL A 270 -34.24 16.99 22.29
CA VAL A 270 -33.47 18.24 22.24
C VAL A 270 -32.39 18.13 21.16
N LEU A 271 -32.45 19.02 20.17
CA LEU A 271 -31.53 19.09 19.03
C LEU A 271 -30.71 20.38 19.12
N HIS A 272 -29.39 20.26 19.21
CA HIS A 272 -28.50 21.37 18.90
C HIS A 272 -28.27 21.45 17.39
N VAL A 273 -28.34 22.65 16.82
CA VAL A 273 -28.09 22.89 15.39
C VAL A 273 -27.28 24.18 15.23
N THR A 274 -26.14 24.12 14.54
CA THR A 274 -25.39 25.31 14.12
C THR A 274 -25.60 25.70 12.66
N GLU A 275 -26.10 24.80 11.81
CA GLU A 275 -26.35 25.04 10.37
C GLU A 275 -27.56 24.25 9.84
N LEU A 276 -28.25 24.76 8.81
CA LEU A 276 -29.51 24.21 8.31
C LEU A 276 -29.41 22.76 7.79
N ALA A 277 -28.23 22.31 7.37
CA ALA A 277 -28.01 20.93 6.93
C ALA A 277 -28.18 19.91 8.07
N GLN A 278 -27.73 20.26 9.28
CA GLN A 278 -27.84 19.41 10.46
C GLN A 278 -29.31 19.17 10.82
N LEU A 279 -30.12 20.23 10.81
CA LEU A 279 -31.56 20.18 11.06
C LEU A 279 -32.29 19.30 10.04
N LYS A 280 -31.98 19.46 8.74
CA LYS A 280 -32.54 18.65 7.65
C LYS A 280 -32.19 17.16 7.81
N ARG A 281 -30.95 16.82 8.18
CA ARG A 281 -30.54 15.42 8.44
C ARG A 281 -31.16 14.86 9.72
N ALA A 282 -31.21 15.63 10.82
CA ALA A 282 -31.81 15.22 12.07
C ALA A 282 -33.30 14.89 11.91
N PHE A 283 -34.09 15.75 11.26
CA PHE A 283 -35.49 15.43 10.94
C PHE A 283 -35.61 14.20 10.03
N THR A 284 -34.77 14.07 8.99
CA THR A 284 -34.78 12.89 8.10
C THR A 284 -34.51 11.57 8.85
N LEU A 285 -33.72 11.61 9.93
CA LEU A 285 -33.43 10.44 10.77
C LEU A 285 -34.52 10.20 11.85
N LEU A 286 -35.10 11.27 12.40
CA LEU A 286 -36.30 11.22 13.27
C LEU A 286 -37.50 10.61 12.52
N GLU A 287 -37.73 10.98 11.26
CA GLU A 287 -38.78 10.38 10.42
C GLU A 287 -38.55 8.89 10.16
N LYS A 288 -37.30 8.40 10.26
CA LYS A 288 -36.95 6.98 10.12
C LYS A 288 -37.00 6.18 11.44
N GLN A 289 -37.21 6.82 12.59
CA GLN A 289 -37.38 6.13 13.88
C GLN A 289 -38.69 5.34 13.98
N THR A 290 -38.67 4.19 14.67
CA THR A 290 -39.84 3.34 14.97
C THR A 290 -40.85 4.08 15.85
N VAL A 291 -40.36 4.71 16.92
CA VAL A 291 -41.12 5.64 17.76
C VAL A 291 -40.82 7.09 17.38
N LYS A 292 -41.77 8.00 17.60
CA LYS A 292 -41.56 9.45 17.46
C LYS A 292 -41.49 10.10 18.85
N PRO A 293 -40.64 11.11 19.06
CA PRO A 293 -40.75 11.94 20.27
C PRO A 293 -42.09 12.70 20.23
N HIS A 294 -42.59 13.12 21.38
CA HIS A 294 -43.80 13.93 21.44
C HIS A 294 -43.55 15.33 20.87
N GLU A 295 -42.38 15.89 21.19
CA GLU A 295 -41.93 17.20 20.73
C GLU A 295 -40.45 17.18 20.36
N VAL A 296 -40.06 18.11 19.50
CA VAL A 296 -38.67 18.40 19.16
C VAL A 296 -38.35 19.85 19.56
N ILE A 297 -37.31 20.05 20.35
CA ILE A 297 -36.82 21.37 20.75
C ILE A 297 -35.50 21.61 20.03
N VAL A 298 -35.50 22.51 19.06
CA VAL A 298 -34.32 22.88 18.25
C VAL A 298 -33.74 24.16 18.80
N TYR A 299 -32.51 24.13 19.32
CA TYR A 299 -31.81 25.34 19.69
C TYR A 299 -30.67 25.66 18.72
N HIS A 300 -30.59 26.92 18.31
CA HIS A 300 -29.79 27.37 17.16
C HIS A 300 -29.32 28.82 17.30
N PRO A 301 -28.27 29.25 16.58
CA PRO A 301 -27.88 30.65 16.54
C PRO A 301 -29.03 31.57 16.08
N ASP A 302 -29.18 32.75 16.67
CA ASP A 302 -30.12 33.82 16.27
C ASP A 302 -30.01 34.14 14.76
N GLU A 303 -28.80 34.03 14.21
CA GLU A 303 -28.46 34.30 12.81
C GLU A 303 -28.91 33.18 11.84
N LEU A 304 -29.24 31.99 12.35
CA LEU A 304 -29.66 30.86 11.52
C LEU A 304 -31.13 31.01 11.10
N LEU A 305 -31.33 31.48 9.86
CA LEU A 305 -32.65 31.52 9.22
C LEU A 305 -33.20 30.09 9.02
N ILE A 306 -34.13 29.69 9.88
CA ILE A 306 -34.85 28.42 9.77
C ILE A 306 -36.10 28.59 8.90
N GLU A 307 -36.17 27.82 7.82
CA GLU A 307 -37.38 27.63 7.00
C GLU A 307 -38.31 26.58 7.64
N ASN A 308 -39.61 26.69 7.43
CA ASN A 308 -40.60 25.72 7.93
C ASN A 308 -40.40 24.32 7.31
N LEU A 309 -39.66 23.46 8.01
CA LEU A 309 -39.47 22.05 7.66
C LEU A 309 -40.68 21.22 8.08
N CYS A 310 -41.40 20.67 7.11
CA CYS A 310 -42.42 19.65 7.37
C CYS A 310 -41.76 18.37 7.92
N CYS A 311 -42.12 17.96 9.13
CA CYS A 311 -41.87 16.61 9.64
C CYS A 311 -43.07 16.12 10.45
N THR A 312 -43.12 14.82 10.70
CA THR A 312 -44.25 14.10 11.33
C THR A 312 -44.26 14.10 12.88
N VAL A 313 -43.72 15.14 13.52
CA VAL A 313 -43.72 15.34 14.98
C VAL A 313 -44.86 16.27 15.42
N ASN A 314 -45.48 16.03 16.59
CA ASN A 314 -46.68 16.78 17.02
C ASN A 314 -46.41 18.28 17.27
N SER A 315 -45.23 18.61 17.79
CA SER A 315 -44.79 20.00 18.03
C SER A 315 -43.28 20.16 17.81
N ILE A 316 -42.90 21.34 17.32
CA ILE A 316 -41.51 21.74 17.15
C ILE A 316 -41.35 23.13 17.80
N ASN A 317 -40.46 23.23 18.78
CA ASN A 317 -40.14 24.49 19.46
C ASN A 317 -38.75 24.95 19.02
N TYR A 318 -38.64 26.18 18.52
CA TYR A 318 -37.36 26.78 18.12
C TYR A 318 -36.88 27.76 19.19
N LEU A 319 -35.65 27.58 19.68
CA LEU A 319 -35.02 28.40 20.71
C LEU A 319 -33.73 29.06 20.16
N PRO A 320 -33.81 30.31 19.68
CA PRO A 320 -32.65 31.02 19.18
C PRO A 320 -31.71 31.46 20.32
N TYR A 321 -30.39 31.46 20.08
CA TYR A 321 -29.35 32.00 20.98
C TYR A 321 -28.31 32.90 20.29
N GLU A 322 -27.89 33.96 20.98
CA GLU A 322 -26.87 34.90 20.50
C GLU A 322 -25.49 34.22 20.44
N GLN A 323 -24.84 34.23 19.28
CA GLN A 323 -23.65 33.42 19.02
C GLN A 323 -22.41 33.98 19.74
N GLY A 324 -21.73 33.15 20.53
CA GLY A 324 -20.49 33.51 21.24
C GLY A 324 -20.67 34.01 22.68
N ILE A 325 -21.91 34.16 23.16
CA ILE A 325 -22.17 34.32 24.60
C ILE A 325 -22.07 32.93 25.27
N HIS A 326 -21.22 32.80 26.29
CA HIS A 326 -21.20 31.60 27.14
C HIS A 326 -22.60 31.36 27.72
N LEU A 327 -23.10 30.13 27.57
CA LEU A 327 -24.43 29.71 28.02
C LEU A 327 -24.71 30.19 29.45
N SER A 328 -25.52 31.25 29.55
CA SER A 328 -25.96 31.77 30.84
C SER A 328 -27.07 30.88 31.39
N THR A 329 -27.21 30.81 32.71
CA THR A 329 -28.29 30.05 33.36
C THR A 329 -29.68 30.44 32.84
N TRP A 330 -29.86 31.68 32.36
CA TRP A 330 -31.07 32.17 31.71
C TRP A 330 -31.41 31.49 30.37
N PHE A 331 -30.40 31.05 29.61
CA PHE A 331 -30.64 30.22 28.43
C PHE A 331 -31.07 28.80 28.81
N GLU A 332 -30.40 28.22 29.80
CA GLU A 332 -30.71 26.85 30.25
C GLU A 332 -32.09 26.80 30.92
N GLU A 333 -32.48 27.82 31.68
CA GLU A 333 -33.84 28.00 32.22
C GLU A 333 -34.91 28.14 31.11
N LYS A 334 -34.58 28.70 29.94
CA LYS A 334 -35.48 28.73 28.78
C LYS A 334 -35.58 27.37 28.10
N LEU A 335 -34.47 26.67 27.89
CA LEU A 335 -34.46 25.31 27.33
C LEU A 335 -35.27 24.35 28.21
N ALA A 336 -35.01 24.39 29.51
CA ALA A 336 -35.78 23.76 30.57
C ALA A 336 -37.29 24.09 30.50
N GLY A 337 -37.63 25.36 30.29
CA GLY A 337 -39.02 25.85 30.21
C GLY A 337 -39.79 25.41 28.96
N LEU A 338 -39.10 24.90 27.93
CA LEU A 338 -39.72 24.35 26.72
C LEU A 338 -39.95 22.84 26.77
N ILE A 339 -39.39 22.13 27.76
CA ILE A 339 -39.53 20.67 27.92
C ILE A 339 -40.87 20.35 28.58
N ASN A 340 -41.76 19.69 27.84
CA ASN A 340 -43.12 19.33 28.27
C ASN A 340 -43.29 17.86 28.68
N CYS A 341 -42.40 16.94 28.31
CA CYS A 341 -42.50 15.52 28.67
C CYS A 341 -41.70 15.17 29.94
N ASP A 342 -42.07 14.07 30.61
CA ASP A 342 -41.36 13.56 31.80
C ASP A 342 -39.96 12.99 31.50
N TYR A 343 -39.62 12.77 30.22
CA TYR A 343 -38.33 12.25 29.77
C TYR A 343 -37.73 13.14 28.68
N VAL A 344 -36.41 13.24 28.66
CA VAL A 344 -35.63 14.07 27.73
C VAL A 344 -34.56 13.21 27.04
N MET A 345 -34.40 13.39 25.73
CA MET A 345 -33.31 12.81 24.95
C MET A 345 -32.54 13.94 24.27
N ASN A 346 -31.23 14.04 24.52
CA ASN A 346 -30.34 14.81 23.65
C ASN A 346 -30.14 14.01 22.36
N TRP A 347 -30.46 14.60 21.21
CA TRP A 347 -30.25 13.96 19.92
C TRP A 347 -28.77 14.03 19.51
N PRO A 348 -28.15 12.93 19.04
CA PRO A 348 -26.78 12.93 18.55
C PRO A 348 -26.53 14.00 17.49
N ASN A 349 -25.31 14.56 17.41
CA ASN A 349 -24.93 15.44 16.32
C ASN A 349 -25.31 14.78 14.99
N SER A 350 -25.88 15.58 14.09
CA SER A 350 -26.25 15.22 12.73
C SER A 350 -25.27 14.32 11.98
N GLN A 351 -23.96 14.35 12.26
CA GLN A 351 -22.97 13.48 11.63
C GLN A 351 -23.11 12.00 12.00
N ALA A 352 -23.67 11.69 13.17
CA ALA A 352 -23.92 10.32 13.62
C ALA A 352 -24.94 9.58 12.73
N TRP A 353 -24.79 8.26 12.62
CA TRP A 353 -25.83 7.38 12.13
C TRP A 353 -26.54 6.78 13.33
N VAL A 354 -27.85 6.96 13.43
CA VAL A 354 -28.68 6.37 14.47
C VAL A 354 -29.54 5.25 13.87
N SER A 355 -29.61 4.12 14.56
CA SER A 355 -30.47 3.01 14.12
C SER A 355 -31.93 3.47 14.10
N LYS A 356 -32.78 2.77 13.32
CA LYS A 356 -34.23 3.05 13.29
C LYS A 356 -34.91 2.87 14.66
N ARG A 357 -34.24 2.25 15.63
CA ARG A 357 -34.76 2.00 17.00
C ARG A 357 -34.06 2.84 18.05
N TRP A 358 -33.18 3.78 17.70
CA TRP A 358 -32.38 4.55 18.65
C TRP A 358 -33.22 5.18 19.78
N LEU A 359 -34.31 5.89 19.46
CA LEU A 359 -35.19 6.45 20.49
C LEU A 359 -35.94 5.38 21.29
N GLU A 360 -36.35 4.30 20.63
CA GLU A 360 -37.07 3.18 21.25
C GLU A 360 -36.20 2.47 22.29
N ILE A 361 -34.95 2.19 21.94
CA ILE A 361 -33.95 1.54 22.79
C ILE A 361 -33.60 2.43 23.99
N GLN A 362 -33.19 3.68 23.76
CA GLN A 362 -32.77 4.60 24.82
C GLN A 362 -33.88 4.84 25.85
N TYR A 363 -35.10 5.12 25.38
CA TYR A 363 -36.28 5.34 26.22
C TYR A 363 -36.72 4.06 26.96
N THR A 364 -36.69 2.90 26.29
CA THR A 364 -37.09 1.63 26.91
C THR A 364 -36.08 1.16 27.94
N TYR A 365 -34.78 1.27 27.67
CA TYR A 365 -33.72 0.90 28.59
C TYR A 365 -33.81 1.72 29.89
N LEU A 366 -33.90 3.05 29.78
CA LEU A 366 -34.09 3.94 30.93
C LEU A 366 -35.32 3.53 31.77
N ARG A 367 -36.46 3.24 31.12
CA ARG A 367 -37.70 2.89 31.81
C ARG A 367 -37.74 1.48 32.37
N GLN A 368 -37.11 0.50 31.73
CA GLN A 368 -36.99 -0.88 32.23
C GLN A 368 -36.11 -0.93 33.48
N HIS A 369 -34.95 -0.27 33.43
CA HIS A 369 -33.98 -0.24 34.53
C HIS A 369 -34.29 0.81 35.61
N ARG A 370 -35.35 1.61 35.43
CA ARG A 370 -35.77 2.70 36.34
C ARG A 370 -34.62 3.67 36.65
N LEU A 371 -33.97 4.11 35.59
CA LEU A 371 -32.85 5.05 35.64
C LEU A 371 -33.35 6.49 35.57
N ASP A 372 -32.64 7.38 36.23
CA ASP A 372 -32.78 8.82 36.06
C ASP A 372 -32.00 9.31 34.84
N ALA A 373 -30.91 8.62 34.47
CA ALA A 373 -30.14 8.90 33.25
C ALA A 373 -29.42 7.66 32.69
N THR A 374 -29.27 7.62 31.36
CA THR A 374 -28.52 6.61 30.61
C THR A 374 -27.96 7.17 29.29
N GLY A 375 -27.12 6.39 28.61
CA GLY A 375 -26.38 6.78 27.41
C GLY A 375 -25.09 5.97 27.26
N LEU A 376 -24.24 6.34 26.32
CA LEU A 376 -23.02 5.59 25.97
C LEU A 376 -21.85 5.88 26.93
N SER A 377 -21.11 4.83 27.28
CA SER A 377 -20.02 4.84 28.28
C SER A 377 -18.63 5.25 27.77
N GLN A 378 -18.34 5.13 26.47
CA GLN A 378 -17.02 5.43 25.89
C GLN A 378 -17.12 6.00 24.45
N PRO A 379 -16.17 6.84 24.02
CA PRO A 379 -16.11 7.38 22.67
C PRO A 379 -15.54 6.35 21.67
N PHE A 380 -16.35 5.36 21.28
CA PHE A 380 -16.10 4.60 20.05
C PHE A 380 -16.51 5.48 18.86
N PHE A 381 -15.54 6.07 18.16
CA PHE A 381 -15.74 6.98 17.02
C PHE A 381 -16.60 8.25 17.31
N PHE A 382 -16.43 8.91 18.47
CA PHE A 382 -17.10 10.19 18.85
C PHE A 382 -16.11 11.32 19.18
N PHE A 383 -16.48 12.61 18.99
CA PHE A 383 -15.88 13.32 17.83
C PHE A 383 -15.50 14.88 17.84
N PRO A 384 -14.20 15.31 18.04
CA PRO A 384 -13.32 15.16 19.94
C PRO A 384 -13.99 16.19 20.87
N SER A 385 -15.18 16.64 20.47
CA SER A 385 -15.64 18.04 20.55
C SER A 385 -15.63 18.58 21.98
N GLN A 386 -15.56 19.91 22.14
CA GLN A 386 -15.63 20.56 23.46
C GLN A 386 -17.06 20.53 24.01
N GLN A 387 -17.62 19.33 24.08
CA GLN A 387 -18.93 18.95 24.55
C GLN A 387 -18.74 18.10 25.78
N GLU A 388 -19.41 18.47 26.85
CA GLU A 388 -19.10 17.98 28.18
C GLU A 388 -19.47 16.50 28.30
N PHE A 389 -18.52 15.66 28.72
CA PHE A 389 -18.92 14.41 29.36
C PHE A 389 -19.63 14.77 30.66
N TRP A 390 -20.86 14.30 30.84
CA TRP A 390 -21.66 14.65 32.02
C TRP A 390 -21.17 13.83 33.21
N GLN A 391 -20.11 14.33 33.85
CA GLN A 391 -19.52 13.74 35.04
C GLN A 391 -20.56 13.72 36.18
N TYR A 392 -20.69 12.55 36.79
CA TYR A 392 -21.50 12.32 37.98
C TYR A 392 -20.61 11.84 39.12
N ILE A 393 -21.06 12.15 40.34
CA ILE A 393 -20.45 11.70 41.59
C ILE A 393 -21.54 10.92 42.30
N ALA A 394 -21.29 9.64 42.56
CA ALA A 394 -22.25 8.78 43.24
C ALA A 394 -22.38 9.16 44.73
N SER A 395 -23.34 8.56 45.44
CA SER A 395 -23.61 8.82 46.86
C SER A 395 -22.47 8.43 47.82
N ASP A 396 -21.44 7.75 47.32
CA ASP A 396 -20.19 7.37 47.99
C ASP A 396 -19.03 8.37 47.77
N ASN A 397 -19.27 9.46 47.01
CA ASN A 397 -18.28 10.46 46.60
C ASN A 397 -17.20 10.00 45.58
N GLN A 398 -17.37 8.85 44.90
CA GLN A 398 -16.47 8.42 43.81
C GLN A 398 -17.00 8.76 42.40
N ILE A 399 -16.08 8.82 41.43
CA ILE A 399 -16.34 9.09 40.02
C ILE A 399 -16.38 7.75 39.28
N THR A 400 -17.58 7.17 39.13
CA THR A 400 -17.77 5.77 38.69
C THR A 400 -18.29 5.61 37.26
N ALA A 401 -18.78 6.67 36.61
CA ALA A 401 -19.26 6.61 35.23
C ALA A 401 -19.09 7.94 34.48
N TRP A 402 -18.90 7.85 33.16
CA TRP A 402 -19.00 8.95 32.22
C TRP A 402 -20.17 8.68 31.26
N LEU A 403 -21.00 9.70 31.01
CA LEU A 403 -22.02 9.68 29.97
C LEU A 403 -21.66 10.68 28.86
N HIS A 404 -21.69 10.24 27.61
CA HIS A 404 -21.56 11.13 26.46
C HIS A 404 -22.85 11.95 26.30
N SER A 405 -22.77 13.28 26.42
CA SER A 405 -23.92 14.19 26.52
C SER A 405 -24.86 14.14 25.31
N GLU A 406 -24.34 13.94 24.11
CA GLU A 406 -25.15 13.75 22.89
C GLU A 406 -25.85 12.39 22.78
N SER A 407 -25.63 11.49 23.74
CA SER A 407 -26.32 10.19 23.83
C SER A 407 -27.23 10.06 25.04
N LEU A 408 -27.41 11.16 25.79
CA LEU A 408 -28.13 11.20 27.05
C LEU A 408 -29.64 11.03 26.84
N CYS A 409 -30.19 9.97 27.43
CA CYS A 409 -31.61 9.87 27.74
C CYS A 409 -31.77 9.98 29.25
N CYS A 410 -32.69 10.81 29.75
CA CYS A 410 -32.86 11.05 31.18
C CYS A 410 -34.30 11.44 31.56
N THR A 411 -34.61 11.47 32.85
CA THR A 411 -35.83 12.10 33.37
C THR A 411 -35.73 13.62 33.26
N LYS A 412 -36.87 14.29 33.17
CA LYS A 412 -36.96 15.76 33.19
C LYS A 412 -36.38 16.34 34.48
N GLU A 413 -36.60 15.70 35.63
CA GLU A 413 -36.04 16.12 36.92
C GLU A 413 -34.50 16.09 36.91
N PHE A 414 -33.89 15.01 36.40
CA PHE A 414 -32.45 14.92 36.21
C PHE A 414 -31.89 16.02 35.30
N TYR A 415 -32.53 16.25 34.15
CA TYR A 415 -32.12 17.27 33.18
C TYR A 415 -32.15 18.68 33.80
N LEU A 416 -33.24 19.00 34.51
CA LEU A 416 -33.43 20.30 35.15
C LEU A 416 -32.44 20.56 36.28
N GLU A 417 -32.19 19.59 37.16
CA GLU A 417 -31.27 19.77 38.29
C GLU A 417 -29.80 19.83 37.87
N LYS A 418 -29.41 19.13 36.78
CA LYS A 418 -28.06 19.25 36.23
C LYS A 418 -27.80 20.65 35.64
N HIS A 419 -28.73 21.18 34.85
CA HIS A 419 -28.67 22.55 34.31
C HIS A 419 -28.80 23.66 35.38
N ARG A 420 -29.32 23.35 36.57
CA ARG A 420 -29.27 24.26 37.74
C ARG A 420 -27.90 24.30 38.44
N GLY A 421 -26.91 23.53 37.95
CA GLY A 421 -25.54 23.51 38.48
C GLY A 421 -25.37 22.76 39.81
N PHE A 422 -26.36 21.97 40.24
CA PHE A 422 -26.30 21.20 41.49
C PHE A 422 -25.41 19.95 41.36
N ASN A 423 -24.09 20.15 41.28
CA ASN A 423 -23.07 19.08 41.34
C ASN A 423 -22.90 18.48 42.75
N ARG A 424 -24.00 18.13 43.43
CA ARG A 424 -24.01 17.28 44.63
C ARG A 424 -24.53 15.89 44.25
N ALA A 425 -24.20 14.87 45.04
CA ALA A 425 -24.76 13.54 44.89
C ALA A 425 -26.27 13.56 45.23
N LEU A 426 -27.11 13.77 44.22
CA LEU A 426 -28.57 13.91 44.35
C LEU A 426 -29.31 12.57 44.52
N GLY A 427 -28.59 11.45 44.56
CA GLY A 427 -29.15 10.11 44.75
C GLY A 427 -29.76 9.49 43.48
N PHE A 428 -29.63 10.15 42.34
CA PHE A 428 -30.09 9.68 41.04
C PHE A 428 -29.41 8.36 40.62
N ASN A 429 -30.21 7.46 40.05
CA ASN A 429 -29.82 6.14 39.56
C ASN A 429 -29.37 6.25 38.10
N ILE A 430 -28.06 6.25 37.86
CA ILE A 430 -27.47 6.45 36.53
C ILE A 430 -26.71 5.19 36.11
N GLN A 431 -27.00 4.67 34.92
CA GLN A 431 -26.25 3.55 34.33
C GLN A 431 -25.99 3.79 32.84
N PRO A 432 -24.72 3.82 32.39
CA PRO A 432 -24.41 3.85 30.97
C PRO A 432 -24.51 2.44 30.36
N HIS A 433 -24.72 2.36 29.05
CA HIS A 433 -24.77 1.10 28.29
C HIS A 433 -23.78 1.08 27.12
N GLN A 434 -23.80 -0.03 26.38
CA GLN A 434 -23.05 -0.27 25.14
C GLN A 434 -23.92 -1.11 24.18
N HIS A 435 -24.92 -0.51 23.55
CA HIS A 435 -25.80 -1.21 22.62
C HIS A 435 -25.19 -1.37 21.22
N LEU A 436 -24.88 -2.60 20.79
CA LEU A 436 -24.26 -2.86 19.47
C LEU A 436 -25.16 -2.60 18.24
N GLU A 437 -26.48 -2.39 18.41
CA GLU A 437 -27.32 -1.83 17.33
C GLU A 437 -26.87 -0.39 16.93
N HIS A 438 -25.97 0.23 17.70
CA HIS A 438 -25.50 1.60 17.50
C HIS A 438 -24.14 1.66 16.77
N PHE A 439 -23.67 0.56 16.16
CA PHE A 439 -22.47 0.58 15.34
C PHE A 439 -22.65 1.41 14.06
N LEU A 440 -21.69 2.30 13.81
CA LEU A 440 -21.50 3.01 12.53
C LEU A 440 -20.97 2.03 11.46
N ALA A 441 -21.85 1.16 10.98
CA ALA A 441 -21.71 0.61 9.64
C ALA A 441 -22.25 1.64 8.64
N PHE A 442 -21.44 2.04 7.65
CA PHE A 442 -21.99 2.66 6.45
C PHE A 442 -22.91 1.64 5.79
N ALA A 443 -24.14 2.05 5.44
CA ALA A 443 -25.10 1.16 4.84
C ALA A 443 -24.77 0.93 3.36
N GLU A 444 -23.95 -0.08 3.07
CA GLU A 444 -23.86 -0.66 1.73
C GLU A 444 -25.23 -1.23 1.33
N GLU A 445 -25.79 -0.77 0.20
CA GLU A 445 -27.02 -1.34 -0.35
C GLU A 445 -26.78 -2.67 -1.11
N LYS A 446 -26.09 -3.63 -0.48
CA LYS A 446 -26.21 -5.09 -0.65
C LYS A 446 -25.48 -5.82 0.48
N ALA A 447 -26.04 -6.93 0.97
CA ALA A 447 -25.55 -7.63 2.15
C ALA A 447 -24.70 -8.87 1.81
N PRO A 448 -23.69 -9.23 2.64
CA PRO A 448 -22.96 -10.49 2.54
C PRO A 448 -23.81 -11.68 3.03
N ILE A 449 -23.52 -12.87 2.50
CA ILE A 449 -24.15 -14.16 2.88
C ILE A 449 -23.24 -14.86 3.92
N PRO A 450 -23.80 -15.48 4.98
CA PRO A 450 -23.00 -16.19 5.98
C PRO A 450 -22.35 -17.46 5.41
N ASN A 451 -21.16 -17.78 5.94
CA ASN A 451 -20.33 -18.90 5.50
C ASN A 451 -20.37 -20.02 6.55
N ASN A 452 -20.63 -21.27 6.14
CA ASN A 452 -20.80 -22.43 7.01
C ASN A 452 -20.13 -23.67 6.41
N GLU A 453 -19.51 -24.50 7.25
CA GLU A 453 -18.44 -25.45 6.89
C GLU A 453 -18.90 -26.75 6.18
N ASN A 454 -20.01 -26.70 5.44
CA ASN A 454 -20.48 -27.77 4.56
C ASN A 454 -20.43 -27.40 3.05
N ASP A 455 -19.84 -26.26 2.65
CA ASP A 455 -19.56 -25.95 1.22
C ASP A 455 -18.05 -26.10 0.89
N PRO A 456 -17.63 -27.19 0.21
CA PRO A 456 -16.23 -27.48 -0.07
C PRO A 456 -15.71 -26.73 -1.32
N LYS A 457 -15.42 -25.43 -1.20
CA LYS A 457 -14.91 -24.60 -2.31
C LYS A 457 -13.73 -23.68 -1.95
N TRP A 458 -12.56 -24.28 -1.76
CA TRP A 458 -11.32 -23.67 -2.28
C TRP A 458 -11.02 -24.34 -3.62
N PHE A 459 -11.19 -23.59 -4.72
CA PHE A 459 -10.98 -23.95 -6.14
C PHE A 459 -11.07 -25.46 -6.46
N PRO A 460 -12.26 -25.91 -6.93
CA PRO A 460 -12.33 -26.05 -8.38
C PRO A 460 -13.69 -25.67 -8.99
N TYR A 461 -13.72 -24.54 -9.69
CA TYR A 461 -14.50 -24.42 -10.94
C TYR A 461 -13.84 -23.41 -11.89
N GLN A 462 -12.70 -23.81 -12.47
CA GLN A 462 -12.43 -23.39 -13.85
C GLN A 462 -13.37 -24.17 -14.79
N ARG A 463 -13.51 -23.69 -16.04
CA ARG A 463 -13.94 -24.42 -17.25
C ARG A 463 -15.42 -24.60 -17.60
N GLU A 464 -16.43 -24.21 -16.80
CA GLU A 464 -17.84 -24.27 -17.28
C GLU A 464 -18.48 -22.89 -17.44
N ALA A 465 -18.64 -22.07 -16.40
CA ALA A 465 -19.08 -20.67 -16.60
C ALA A 465 -18.09 -19.83 -17.44
N ILE A 466 -16.79 -20.12 -17.35
CA ILE A 466 -15.73 -19.51 -18.20
C ILE A 466 -15.58 -20.26 -19.54
N LYS A 467 -16.21 -21.42 -19.73
CA LYS A 467 -16.49 -21.91 -21.08
C LYS A 467 -17.61 -21.09 -21.70
N GLU A 468 -18.75 -20.96 -21.03
CA GLU A 468 -19.91 -20.27 -21.59
C GLU A 468 -19.61 -18.81 -21.94
N LEU A 469 -18.77 -18.11 -21.15
CA LEU A 469 -18.30 -16.76 -21.50
C LEU A 469 -17.25 -16.68 -22.64
N TYR A 470 -16.64 -17.80 -23.05
CA TYR A 470 -15.77 -17.91 -24.24
C TYR A 470 -16.48 -18.58 -25.44
N ASP A 471 -17.49 -19.42 -25.20
CA ASP A 471 -18.32 -20.09 -26.20
C ASP A 471 -19.40 -19.15 -26.78
N GLU A 472 -19.83 -18.11 -26.02
CA GLU A 472 -20.63 -17.01 -26.57
C GLU A 472 -19.79 -15.94 -27.29
N LEU A 473 -18.47 -15.92 -27.10
CA LEU A 473 -17.55 -15.15 -27.93
C LEU A 473 -17.27 -15.90 -29.24
N ASP A 474 -18.32 -16.03 -30.07
CA ASP A 474 -18.32 -16.64 -31.39
C ASP A 474 -17.44 -15.83 -32.35
N ILE A 475 -16.12 -15.99 -32.22
CA ILE A 475 -15.11 -15.43 -33.13
C ILE A 475 -15.31 -16.00 -34.54
N ALA A 476 -15.95 -17.16 -34.68
CA ALA A 476 -16.41 -17.67 -35.96
C ALA A 476 -17.66 -16.94 -36.52
N LYS A 477 -18.34 -16.04 -35.78
CA LYS A 477 -19.24 -15.00 -36.31
C LYS A 477 -18.48 -13.72 -36.63
N LEU A 478 -17.53 -13.31 -35.79
CA LEU A 478 -16.70 -12.14 -36.08
C LEU A 478 -15.91 -12.31 -37.39
N LEU A 479 -15.42 -13.53 -37.66
CA LEU A 479 -14.78 -13.94 -38.91
C LEU A 479 -15.75 -14.20 -40.08
N LYS A 480 -17.07 -14.29 -39.86
CA LYS A 480 -18.08 -14.33 -40.95
C LYS A 480 -18.38 -12.94 -41.53
N GLY A 481 -17.81 -11.87 -40.97
CA GLY A 481 -17.91 -10.51 -41.49
C GLY A 481 -16.95 -10.19 -42.64
N VAL A 482 -15.90 -11.00 -42.87
CA VAL A 482 -14.94 -10.77 -43.96
C VAL A 482 -15.41 -11.47 -45.24
N PRO A 483 -15.56 -10.76 -46.38
CA PRO A 483 -16.10 -11.36 -47.59
C PRO A 483 -15.19 -12.44 -48.19
N MET A 484 -15.84 -13.39 -48.88
CA MET A 484 -15.30 -14.67 -49.38
C MET A 484 -14.31 -14.52 -50.55
N ALA A 485 -13.18 -13.85 -50.32
CA ALA A 485 -12.15 -13.56 -51.33
C ALA A 485 -10.74 -14.07 -50.98
N VAL A 486 -10.40 -14.20 -49.69
CA VAL A 486 -9.01 -14.46 -49.24
C VAL A 486 -8.60 -15.94 -49.39
N MET A 487 -9.54 -16.88 -49.26
CA MET A 487 -9.22 -18.33 -49.27
C MET A 487 -8.80 -18.91 -50.63
N LEU A 488 -8.93 -18.18 -51.74
CA LEU A 488 -8.61 -18.72 -53.07
C LEU A 488 -7.11 -18.57 -53.46
N LEU A 489 -6.36 -17.72 -52.76
CA LEU A 489 -5.02 -17.29 -53.18
C LEU A 489 -3.86 -18.10 -52.57
N VAL A 490 -4.09 -18.82 -51.47
CA VAL A 490 -3.05 -19.60 -50.77
C VAL A 490 -2.70 -20.90 -51.50
N SER A 491 -3.64 -21.48 -52.25
CA SER A 491 -3.49 -22.82 -52.86
C SER A 491 -2.65 -22.87 -54.14
N ILE A 492 -2.18 -21.73 -54.67
CA ILE A 492 -1.49 -21.67 -55.98
C ILE A 492 0.04 -21.55 -55.86
N CYS A 493 0.56 -20.98 -54.76
CA CYS A 493 2.01 -20.76 -54.59
C CYS A 493 2.78 -21.97 -54.01
N PHE A 494 2.10 -23.10 -53.72
CA PHE A 494 2.73 -24.29 -53.14
C PHE A 494 3.45 -25.21 -54.14
N LEU A 495 3.66 -24.75 -55.38
CA LEU A 495 4.36 -25.47 -56.44
C LEU A 495 5.43 -24.59 -57.10
N LEU A 496 6.67 -24.64 -56.59
CA LEU A 496 7.91 -24.84 -57.37
C LEU A 496 9.18 -24.80 -56.47
N PHE A 497 9.95 -25.88 -56.50
CA PHE A 497 11.33 -26.00 -55.97
C PHE A 497 12.35 -25.30 -56.92
N PRO A 498 13.67 -25.09 -56.61
CA PRO A 498 14.50 -25.88 -55.67
C PRO A 498 15.58 -25.14 -54.83
N THR A 499 16.38 -25.93 -54.11
CA THR A 499 17.52 -25.56 -53.24
C THR A 499 18.84 -25.27 -53.98
N TRP A 500 19.62 -24.29 -53.51
CA TRP A 500 21.08 -24.19 -53.77
C TRP A 500 21.83 -23.70 -52.51
N HIS A 501 22.97 -24.31 -52.21
CA HIS A 501 23.93 -23.85 -51.18
C HIS A 501 24.98 -22.92 -51.79
N VAL A 502 25.32 -21.84 -51.09
CA VAL A 502 26.68 -21.24 -51.11
C VAL A 502 27.01 -20.78 -49.68
N ALA A 503 28.20 -21.14 -49.18
CA ALA A 503 28.75 -20.57 -47.95
C ALA A 503 29.68 -19.39 -48.31
N ALA A 504 29.65 -18.31 -47.51
CA ALA A 504 30.49 -17.14 -47.69
C ALA A 504 31.46 -16.97 -46.51
N ASN A 505 32.73 -16.72 -46.81
CA ASN A 505 33.77 -16.55 -45.80
C ASN A 505 33.69 -15.18 -45.10
N GLN A 506 34.17 -15.13 -43.86
CA GLN A 506 34.41 -13.89 -43.14
C GLN A 506 35.59 -13.14 -43.76
N SER A 507 35.42 -11.84 -44.03
CA SER A 507 36.51 -10.90 -44.28
C SER A 507 36.76 -10.03 -43.03
N ALA A 508 37.97 -9.47 -42.90
CA ALA A 508 38.34 -8.69 -41.72
C ALA A 508 37.49 -7.41 -41.60
N ASP A 509 36.96 -7.18 -40.40
CA ASP A 509 35.89 -6.22 -40.15
C ASP A 509 36.43 -4.79 -39.92
N SER A 510 35.66 -3.78 -40.33
CA SER A 510 36.10 -2.38 -40.36
C SER A 510 35.88 -1.64 -39.02
N VAL A 511 36.39 -0.41 -38.86
CA VAL A 511 36.12 0.37 -37.62
C VAL A 511 34.63 0.72 -37.44
N GLU A 512 33.86 0.71 -38.54
CA GLU A 512 32.40 0.86 -38.53
C GLU A 512 31.65 -0.42 -38.05
N GLN A 513 32.30 -1.59 -38.04
CA GLN A 513 31.70 -2.85 -37.60
C GLN A 513 32.76 -3.69 -36.86
N GLN A 514 32.75 -3.66 -35.53
CA GLN A 514 33.61 -4.53 -34.73
C GLN A 514 32.85 -5.76 -34.24
N SER A 515 33.51 -6.92 -34.15
CA SER A 515 32.90 -8.15 -33.65
C SER A 515 33.73 -8.72 -32.49
N PHE A 516 33.09 -8.86 -31.33
CA PHE A 516 33.70 -9.35 -30.09
C PHE A 516 33.19 -10.77 -29.81
N SER A 517 34.05 -11.78 -29.86
CA SER A 517 33.69 -13.17 -29.52
C SER A 517 33.35 -13.29 -28.02
N ALA A 518 32.60 -14.33 -27.64
CA ALA A 518 32.38 -14.65 -26.22
C ALA A 518 33.70 -14.78 -25.42
N GLU A 519 34.76 -15.26 -26.07
CA GLU A 519 36.10 -15.41 -25.51
C GLU A 519 36.76 -14.08 -25.12
N PHE A 520 36.54 -12.98 -25.86
CA PHE A 520 37.02 -11.63 -25.48
C PHE A 520 36.55 -11.24 -24.08
N PHE A 521 35.30 -11.59 -23.72
CA PHE A 521 34.74 -11.25 -22.43
C PHE A 521 35.15 -12.21 -21.31
N SER A 522 35.72 -13.39 -21.62
CA SER A 522 36.01 -14.45 -20.63
C SER A 522 36.81 -13.96 -19.41
N GLN A 523 37.75 -13.05 -19.63
CA GLN A 523 38.55 -12.38 -18.59
C GLN A 523 37.70 -11.68 -17.51
N TYR A 524 36.51 -11.16 -17.86
CA TYR A 524 35.62 -10.47 -16.93
C TYR A 524 34.63 -11.41 -16.22
N ASN A 525 34.68 -12.72 -16.51
CA ASN A 525 33.73 -13.72 -16.02
C ASN A 525 32.26 -13.25 -16.15
N PRO A 526 31.80 -12.76 -17.32
CA PRO A 526 30.45 -12.22 -17.50
C PRO A 526 29.40 -13.29 -17.26
N GLN A 527 28.25 -12.87 -16.73
CA GLN A 527 27.20 -13.80 -16.32
C GLN A 527 25.92 -13.64 -17.15
N THR A 528 25.65 -12.43 -17.66
CA THR A 528 24.53 -12.14 -18.56
C THR A 528 25.02 -11.54 -19.90
N ALA A 529 24.12 -11.41 -20.88
CA ALA A 529 24.40 -10.60 -22.08
C ALA A 529 24.55 -9.12 -21.70
N LEU A 530 23.78 -8.63 -20.72
CA LEU A 530 23.93 -7.28 -20.17
C LEU A 530 25.33 -7.06 -19.58
N ASP A 531 25.89 -8.05 -18.88
CA ASP A 531 27.28 -8.01 -18.41
C ASP A 531 28.26 -7.81 -19.59
N MET A 532 28.11 -8.56 -20.68
CA MET A 532 28.95 -8.38 -21.87
C MET A 532 28.75 -7.00 -22.53
N VAL A 533 27.50 -6.52 -22.62
CA VAL A 533 27.13 -5.24 -23.24
C VAL A 533 27.77 -4.05 -22.50
N TYR A 534 27.76 -4.02 -21.16
CA TYR A 534 28.48 -3.00 -20.37
C TYR A 534 30.02 -3.08 -20.49
N ARG A 535 30.56 -4.15 -21.07
CA ARG A 535 32.01 -4.38 -21.23
C ARG A 535 32.47 -4.25 -22.69
N LEU A 536 31.62 -3.72 -23.57
CA LEU A 536 31.91 -3.43 -24.97
C LEU A 536 32.74 -2.14 -25.12
N PRO A 537 33.92 -2.19 -25.76
CA PRO A 537 34.74 -1.01 -26.07
C PRO A 537 33.98 0.15 -26.74
N GLY A 538 33.68 1.17 -25.91
CA GLY A 538 33.04 2.41 -26.34
C GLY A 538 31.54 2.35 -26.61
N PHE A 539 30.89 1.24 -26.31
CA PHE A 539 29.44 1.18 -26.38
C PHE A 539 28.83 1.72 -25.10
N ALA A 540 28.16 2.86 -25.18
CA ALA A 540 27.28 3.34 -24.11
C ALA A 540 25.90 2.73 -24.33
N PHE A 541 25.42 1.96 -23.36
CA PHE A 541 24.12 1.30 -23.43
C PHE A 541 22.98 2.30 -23.24
N GLU A 542 22.18 2.52 -24.29
CA GLU A 542 20.94 3.29 -24.23
C GLU A 542 19.80 2.33 -23.84
N ASN A 543 19.52 2.24 -22.54
CA ASN A 543 18.25 1.67 -22.07
C ASN A 543 17.12 2.68 -22.35
N THR A 544 15.98 2.20 -22.83
CA THR A 544 14.81 3.06 -23.13
C THR A 544 13.53 2.35 -22.69
N ASP A 545 12.70 3.06 -21.93
CA ASP A 545 11.34 2.66 -21.58
C ASP A 545 10.35 3.68 -22.14
N SER A 546 9.23 3.19 -22.71
CA SER A 546 8.03 3.95 -23.11
C SER A 546 8.23 5.26 -23.90
N ALA A 547 8.32 5.17 -25.22
CA ALA A 547 8.27 6.28 -26.17
C ALA A 547 6.99 6.23 -27.08
N ARG A 548 6.70 7.31 -27.82
CA ARG A 548 5.56 7.34 -28.76
C ARG A 548 5.82 6.47 -29.99
N GLY A 549 4.88 5.56 -30.27
CA GLY A 549 4.94 4.62 -31.40
C GLY A 549 6.06 3.57 -31.24
N PHE A 550 5.99 2.48 -32.00
CA PHE A 550 6.99 1.40 -31.83
C PHE A 550 8.39 1.83 -32.29
N GLY A 551 8.47 2.72 -33.29
CA GLY A 551 9.72 3.23 -33.85
C GLY A 551 10.68 3.81 -32.80
N GLY A 552 10.16 4.58 -31.84
CA GLY A 552 10.96 5.25 -30.80
C GLY A 552 11.34 4.39 -29.59
N ASN A 553 10.71 3.23 -29.38
CA ASN A 553 10.90 2.40 -28.19
C ASN A 553 12.18 1.54 -28.19
N ALA A 554 12.94 1.52 -29.29
CA ALA A 554 14.20 0.78 -29.31
C ALA A 554 15.34 1.62 -28.71
N GLY A 555 15.98 1.05 -27.69
CA GLY A 555 17.34 1.39 -27.30
C GLY A 555 18.34 0.90 -28.35
N ASN A 556 19.63 0.90 -28.03
CA ASN A 556 20.68 0.67 -29.00
C ASN A 556 21.24 -0.76 -29.04
N VAL A 557 20.47 -1.76 -28.57
CA VAL A 557 20.84 -3.18 -28.64
C VAL A 557 19.84 -4.01 -29.44
N LEU A 558 20.37 -4.83 -30.35
CA LEU A 558 19.68 -5.86 -31.12
C LEU A 558 20.01 -7.26 -30.54
N ILE A 559 19.14 -8.24 -30.83
CA ILE A 559 19.38 -9.65 -30.53
C ILE A 559 19.18 -10.42 -31.84
N ASN A 560 20.21 -11.15 -32.29
CA ASN A 560 20.22 -11.85 -33.59
C ASN A 560 19.79 -10.95 -34.77
N GLY A 561 20.22 -9.68 -34.79
CA GLY A 561 19.88 -8.69 -35.83
C GLY A 561 18.47 -8.09 -35.75
N ALA A 562 17.66 -8.46 -34.76
CA ALA A 562 16.29 -7.99 -34.56
C ALA A 562 16.14 -7.10 -33.32
N ARG A 563 15.19 -6.15 -33.36
CA ARG A 563 14.69 -5.48 -32.16
C ARG A 563 13.89 -6.51 -31.33
N PRO A 564 13.94 -6.47 -29.99
CA PRO A 564 12.95 -7.18 -29.18
C PRO A 564 11.54 -6.69 -29.51
N VAL A 565 10.61 -7.60 -29.78
CA VAL A 565 9.21 -7.28 -30.13
C VAL A 565 8.36 -7.30 -28.86
N VAL A 566 8.72 -6.44 -27.91
CA VAL A 566 8.00 -6.20 -26.65
C VAL A 566 8.03 -4.70 -26.40
N LYS A 567 6.87 -4.05 -26.28
CA LYS A 567 6.76 -2.62 -25.96
C LYS A 567 6.86 -2.38 -24.45
N SER A 568 6.40 -3.32 -23.63
CA SER A 568 6.28 -3.17 -22.17
C SER A 568 7.42 -3.83 -21.36
N GLU A 569 8.66 -3.78 -21.87
CA GLU A 569 9.87 -4.17 -21.14
C GLU A 569 11.16 -3.54 -21.70
N SER A 570 11.98 -2.99 -20.81
CA SER A 570 13.31 -2.42 -21.06
C SER A 570 14.36 -3.42 -21.56
N LEU A 571 15.36 -2.90 -22.27
CA LEU A 571 16.48 -3.70 -22.77
C LEU A 571 17.33 -4.31 -21.66
N ASP A 572 17.53 -3.65 -20.51
CA ASP A 572 18.33 -4.21 -19.41
C ASP A 572 17.69 -5.48 -18.86
N LYS A 573 16.37 -5.47 -18.65
CA LYS A 573 15.60 -6.63 -18.15
C LYS A 573 15.61 -7.80 -19.14
N ILE A 574 15.64 -7.52 -20.44
CA ILE A 574 15.78 -8.55 -21.48
C ILE A 574 17.20 -9.12 -21.48
N LEU A 575 18.22 -8.26 -21.51
CA LEU A 575 19.63 -8.64 -21.59
C LEU A 575 20.17 -9.29 -20.31
N SER A 576 19.54 -9.04 -19.14
CA SER A 576 19.86 -9.71 -17.88
C SER A 576 19.32 -11.13 -17.78
N ARG A 577 18.24 -11.47 -18.51
CA ARG A 577 17.70 -12.84 -18.59
C ARG A 577 18.55 -13.77 -19.47
N ILE A 578 19.26 -13.21 -20.44
CA ILE A 578 20.13 -13.95 -21.36
C ILE A 578 21.45 -14.26 -20.66
N GLY A 579 21.81 -15.54 -20.56
CA GLY A 579 23.06 -15.97 -19.95
C GLY A 579 24.27 -15.71 -20.86
N ALA A 580 25.39 -15.31 -20.29
CA ALA A 580 26.63 -15.03 -21.04
C ALA A 580 27.10 -16.22 -21.92
N ALA A 581 26.85 -17.46 -21.48
CA ALA A 581 27.18 -18.68 -22.24
C ALA A 581 26.25 -18.95 -23.44
N GLN A 582 25.13 -18.21 -23.57
CA GLN A 582 24.26 -18.25 -24.75
C GLN A 582 24.75 -17.31 -25.86
N VAL A 583 25.61 -16.34 -25.55
CA VAL A 583 26.16 -15.39 -26.53
C VAL A 583 27.31 -16.05 -27.29
N GLN A 584 27.22 -16.07 -28.61
CA GLN A 584 28.32 -16.49 -29.50
C GLN A 584 29.34 -15.35 -29.65
N LYS A 585 28.82 -14.15 -29.93
CA LYS A 585 29.57 -12.91 -30.15
C LYS A 585 28.65 -11.70 -30.05
N ILE A 586 29.22 -10.51 -29.94
CA ILE A 586 28.48 -9.25 -30.07
C ILE A 586 29.11 -8.44 -31.21
N ASN A 587 28.31 -8.01 -32.19
CA ASN A 587 28.73 -7.03 -33.19
C ASN A 587 28.44 -5.61 -32.67
N VAL A 588 29.28 -4.64 -32.99
CA VAL A 588 29.06 -3.21 -32.71
C VAL A 588 29.17 -2.43 -34.01
N TYR A 589 28.03 -1.93 -34.48
CA TYR A 589 27.89 -1.15 -35.71
C TYR A 589 27.93 0.36 -35.43
N ARG A 590 28.54 1.12 -36.35
CA ARG A 590 28.70 2.58 -36.32
C ARG A 590 28.59 3.15 -37.73
N GLY A 591 28.27 4.43 -37.86
CA GLY A 591 28.30 5.13 -39.15
C GLY A 591 27.40 4.48 -40.22
N SER A 592 27.96 4.16 -41.38
CA SER A 592 27.22 3.60 -42.53
C SER A 592 26.82 2.13 -42.37
N LYS A 593 27.28 1.44 -41.31
CA LYS A 593 27.01 0.01 -41.04
C LYS A 593 25.86 -0.25 -40.08
N ILE A 594 25.26 0.80 -39.49
CA ILE A 594 24.16 0.63 -38.54
C ILE A 594 22.94 0.02 -39.27
N PRO A 595 22.35 -1.08 -38.79
CA PRO A 595 21.15 -1.65 -39.38
C PRO A 595 20.01 -0.64 -39.44
N LEU A 596 19.29 -0.54 -40.57
CA LEU A 596 18.19 0.42 -40.74
C LEU A 596 17.09 0.24 -39.68
N VAL A 597 16.89 -0.99 -39.19
CA VAL A 597 16.02 -1.31 -38.05
C VAL A 597 16.29 -0.40 -36.84
N THR A 598 17.54 0.01 -36.62
CA THR A 598 18.03 0.89 -35.54
C THR A 598 18.39 2.31 -36.02
N SER A 599 17.74 2.76 -37.09
CA SER A 599 17.58 4.17 -37.50
C SER A 599 17.51 5.13 -36.30
N GLY A 600 18.23 6.25 -36.40
CA GLY A 600 18.38 7.24 -35.35
C GLY A 600 19.45 6.97 -34.28
N LYS A 601 20.03 5.76 -34.19
CA LYS A 601 21.09 5.45 -33.21
C LYS A 601 22.48 5.81 -33.73
N VAL A 602 23.38 6.24 -32.84
CA VAL A 602 24.77 6.64 -33.17
C VAL A 602 25.73 5.44 -33.19
N MET A 603 25.44 4.42 -32.38
CA MET A 603 26.17 3.16 -32.29
C MET A 603 25.18 2.09 -31.84
N VAL A 604 25.31 0.86 -32.35
CA VAL A 604 24.37 -0.24 -32.06
C VAL A 604 25.13 -1.51 -31.76
N ALA A 605 24.81 -2.18 -30.64
CA ALA A 605 25.30 -3.52 -30.34
C ALA A 605 24.29 -4.58 -30.80
N ASP A 606 24.76 -5.75 -31.20
CA ASP A 606 23.94 -6.83 -31.72
C ASP A 606 24.42 -8.16 -31.15
N VAL A 607 23.64 -8.69 -30.21
CA VAL A 607 23.96 -9.87 -29.42
C VAL A 607 23.58 -11.10 -30.23
N ILE A 608 24.58 -11.75 -30.80
CA ILE A 608 24.42 -12.98 -31.59
C ILE A 608 24.46 -14.18 -30.64
N LEU A 609 23.39 -14.96 -30.61
CA LEU A 609 23.25 -16.13 -29.75
C LEU A 609 23.72 -17.41 -30.43
N ILE A 610 24.11 -18.41 -29.64
CA ILE A 610 24.52 -19.74 -30.11
C ILE A 610 23.28 -20.52 -30.51
N GLN A 611 23.14 -20.81 -31.81
CA GLN A 611 22.10 -21.71 -32.31
C GLN A 611 22.30 -23.15 -31.77
N SER A 612 21.19 -23.89 -31.61
CA SER A 612 21.10 -25.34 -31.34
C SER A 612 21.39 -25.88 -29.91
N LYS A 613 21.45 -25.05 -28.86
CA LYS A 613 21.47 -25.54 -27.47
C LYS A 613 20.26 -25.10 -26.63
N THR A 614 19.51 -26.08 -26.14
CA THR A 614 18.65 -25.89 -24.97
C THR A 614 19.51 -25.41 -23.81
N SER A 615 19.07 -24.35 -23.14
CA SER A 615 19.77 -23.71 -22.02
C SER A 615 18.78 -22.99 -21.11
N GLY A 616 19.09 -22.93 -19.82
CA GLY A 616 18.28 -22.27 -18.81
C GLY A 616 19.09 -21.38 -17.88
N THR A 617 18.41 -20.40 -17.27
CA THR A 617 18.92 -19.62 -16.13
C THR A 617 17.81 -19.52 -15.08
N LEU A 618 18.12 -19.93 -13.86
CA LEU A 618 17.29 -19.78 -12.67
C LEU A 618 17.93 -18.73 -11.75
N GLU A 619 17.23 -17.62 -11.53
CA GLU A 619 17.57 -16.58 -10.56
C GLU A 619 16.75 -16.78 -9.27
N GLY A 620 17.42 -16.77 -8.13
CA GLY A 620 16.81 -16.69 -6.81
C GLY A 620 17.43 -15.53 -6.04
N GLN A 621 16.62 -14.60 -5.56
CA GLN A 621 17.05 -13.42 -4.81
C GLN A 621 16.30 -13.32 -3.50
N LEU A 622 16.99 -12.88 -2.45
CA LEU A 622 16.42 -12.43 -1.18
C LEU A 622 16.86 -10.99 -0.95
N THR A 623 15.91 -10.11 -0.63
CA THR A 623 16.21 -8.73 -0.23
C THR A 623 15.72 -8.51 1.19
N GLN A 624 16.62 -8.12 2.09
CA GLN A 624 16.31 -7.80 3.48
C GLN A 624 16.35 -6.28 3.68
N PHE A 625 15.27 -5.74 4.24
CA PHE A 625 15.14 -4.31 4.56
C PHE A 625 15.45 -4.05 6.05
N TYR A 626 15.52 -2.76 6.42
CA TYR A 626 16.02 -2.34 7.73
C TYR A 626 15.11 -2.74 8.91
N ASP A 627 13.80 -2.75 8.69
CA ASP A 627 12.76 -3.28 9.56
C ASP A 627 12.89 -4.79 9.82
N GLY A 628 13.56 -5.51 8.91
CA GLY A 628 13.77 -6.95 8.96
C GLY A 628 12.83 -7.76 8.06
N SER A 629 11.95 -7.13 7.27
CA SER A 629 11.22 -7.81 6.21
C SER A 629 12.16 -8.43 5.17
N ILE A 630 11.74 -9.58 4.64
CA ILE A 630 12.45 -10.32 3.60
C ILE A 630 11.41 -10.86 2.63
N LEU A 631 11.48 -10.44 1.37
CA LEU A 631 10.71 -11.09 0.29
C LEU A 631 11.63 -11.71 -0.75
N PRO A 632 11.19 -12.83 -1.36
CA PRO A 632 11.93 -13.50 -2.41
C PRO A 632 11.62 -12.91 -3.80
N LYS A 633 12.58 -13.06 -4.69
CA LYS A 633 12.33 -13.14 -6.13
C LYS A 633 12.82 -14.48 -6.66
N LEU A 634 12.04 -15.09 -7.54
CA LEU A 634 12.38 -16.27 -8.32
C LEU A 634 12.11 -15.98 -9.80
N ALA A 635 13.11 -16.12 -10.67
CA ALA A 635 12.91 -16.03 -12.11
C ALA A 635 13.56 -17.19 -12.85
N LEU A 636 12.87 -17.73 -13.85
CA LEU A 636 13.32 -18.81 -14.71
C LEU A 636 13.24 -18.33 -16.16
N GLN A 637 14.38 -18.30 -16.85
CA GLN A 637 14.44 -18.17 -18.29
C GLN A 637 14.86 -19.51 -18.91
N LEU A 638 14.16 -19.93 -19.95
CA LEU A 638 14.49 -21.09 -20.78
C LEU A 638 14.61 -20.66 -22.23
N SER A 639 15.57 -21.22 -22.95
CA SER A 639 15.71 -21.07 -24.40
C SER A 639 16.02 -22.43 -25.02
N ALA A 640 15.29 -22.81 -26.07
CA ALA A 640 15.33 -24.12 -26.68
C ALA A 640 14.99 -24.06 -28.18
N GLN A 641 15.11 -25.19 -28.88
CA GLN A 641 14.55 -25.36 -30.23
C GLN A 641 13.41 -26.38 -30.18
N TRP A 642 12.20 -25.99 -30.60
CA TRP A 642 10.99 -26.80 -30.55
C TRP A 642 10.30 -26.84 -31.91
N LEU A 643 10.15 -28.04 -32.48
CA LEU A 643 9.53 -28.27 -33.80
C LEU A 643 10.10 -27.38 -34.94
N GLY A 644 11.38 -27.02 -34.86
CA GLY A 644 12.08 -26.16 -35.82
C GLY A 644 12.01 -24.66 -35.51
N TRP A 645 11.20 -24.23 -34.54
CA TRP A 645 11.20 -22.87 -34.01
C TRP A 645 12.29 -22.70 -32.96
N GLU A 646 12.96 -21.55 -32.96
CA GLU A 646 13.69 -21.04 -31.80
C GLU A 646 12.65 -20.56 -30.76
N THR A 647 12.76 -21.00 -29.52
CA THR A 647 11.76 -20.78 -28.46
C THR A 647 12.43 -20.20 -27.22
N SER A 648 11.87 -19.14 -26.67
CA SER A 648 12.27 -18.59 -25.37
C SER A 648 11.04 -18.43 -24.47
N VAL A 649 11.17 -18.80 -23.19
CA VAL A 649 10.09 -18.71 -22.20
C VAL A 649 10.67 -18.16 -20.90
N GLY A 650 10.02 -17.16 -20.33
CA GLY A 650 10.35 -16.56 -19.04
C GLY A 650 9.19 -16.68 -18.06
N LEU A 651 9.52 -16.95 -16.80
CA LEU A 651 8.62 -16.86 -15.65
C LEU A 651 9.35 -16.07 -14.56
N GLU A 652 8.68 -15.10 -13.94
CA GLU A 652 9.23 -14.29 -12.86
C GLU A 652 8.16 -14.05 -11.82
N ALA A 653 8.48 -14.35 -10.56
CA ALA A 653 7.67 -14.04 -9.40
C ALA A 653 8.54 -13.27 -8.40
N SER A 654 8.07 -12.13 -7.91
CA SER A 654 8.85 -11.27 -7.01
C SER A 654 8.00 -10.52 -6.02
N GLY A 655 8.37 -10.59 -4.75
CA GLY A 655 7.97 -9.63 -3.73
C GLY A 655 9.05 -8.56 -3.53
N ALA A 656 8.63 -7.30 -3.44
CA ALA A 656 9.47 -6.17 -3.08
C ALA A 656 8.83 -5.43 -1.89
N PRO A 657 9.40 -5.50 -0.68
CA PRO A 657 8.95 -4.71 0.45
C PRO A 657 9.60 -3.33 0.41
N GLY A 658 9.02 -2.39 1.12
CA GLY A 658 9.58 -1.09 1.43
C GLY A 658 9.19 -0.68 2.85
N TYR A 659 10.12 -0.03 3.54
CA TYR A 659 9.87 0.51 4.86
C TYR A 659 10.48 1.90 4.99
N ARG A 660 9.65 2.89 5.31
CA ARG A 660 10.07 4.28 5.40
C ARG A 660 9.58 4.91 6.69
N THR A 661 10.46 5.72 7.30
CA THR A 661 10.10 6.66 8.36
C THR A 661 10.35 8.09 7.89
N ALA A 662 9.50 9.03 8.32
CA ALA A 662 9.70 10.45 8.06
C ALA A 662 9.37 11.32 9.29
N LEU A 663 10.11 12.41 9.45
CA LEU A 663 9.72 13.52 10.31
C LEU A 663 9.16 14.66 9.44
N ILE A 664 7.85 14.86 9.51
CA ILE A 664 7.14 15.92 8.80
C ILE A 664 7.04 17.15 9.70
N ARG A 665 7.35 18.33 9.17
CA ARG A 665 7.19 19.62 9.86
C ARG A 665 6.48 20.60 8.96
N GLN A 666 5.31 21.06 9.39
CA GLN A 666 4.61 22.16 8.75
C GLN A 666 5.08 23.47 9.37
N LEU A 667 5.33 24.48 8.53
CA LEU A 667 5.95 25.74 8.87
C LEU A 667 5.09 26.92 8.36
N SER A 668 5.00 27.97 9.16
CA SER A 668 4.33 29.22 8.77
C SER A 668 5.10 29.96 7.67
N ARG A 669 4.49 31.01 7.11
CA ARG A 669 5.13 31.95 6.17
C ARG A 669 6.47 32.52 6.69
N GLU A 670 6.62 32.68 8.00
CA GLU A 670 7.83 33.17 8.67
C GLU A 670 8.84 32.07 9.01
N GLY A 671 8.61 30.82 8.57
CA GLY A 671 9.51 29.68 8.83
C GLY A 671 9.44 29.12 10.25
N LYS A 672 8.38 29.38 11.01
CA LYS A 672 8.16 28.81 12.35
C LYS A 672 7.40 27.49 12.24
N VAL A 673 7.89 26.43 12.90
CA VAL A 673 7.17 25.13 12.93
C VAL A 673 5.84 25.31 13.66
N ILE A 674 4.73 24.99 13.00
CA ILE A 674 3.35 25.10 13.52
C ILE A 674 2.77 23.73 13.92
N ASN A 675 3.17 22.66 13.22
CA ASN A 675 2.79 21.28 13.47
C ASN A 675 3.96 20.36 13.11
N GLN A 676 4.08 19.24 13.79
CA GLN A 676 5.09 18.22 13.53
C GLN A 676 4.46 16.84 13.60
N GLU A 677 4.76 15.98 12.62
CA GLU A 677 4.19 14.64 12.50
C GLU A 677 5.27 13.59 12.26
N PHE A 678 5.07 12.38 12.79
CA PHE A 678 5.92 11.24 12.50
C PHE A 678 5.18 10.29 11.56
N GLU A 679 5.73 10.06 10.36
CA GLU A 679 5.22 9.14 9.34
C GLU A 679 5.95 7.80 9.43
N VAL A 680 5.19 6.70 9.43
CA VAL A 680 5.64 5.35 9.09
C VAL A 680 4.90 4.96 7.81
N LEU A 681 5.62 4.38 6.86
CA LEU A 681 5.05 3.66 5.72
C LEU A 681 5.62 2.25 5.71
N ASP A 682 4.72 1.28 5.61
CA ASP A 682 4.97 -0.13 5.33
C ASP A 682 4.36 -0.40 3.94
N GLU A 683 5.16 -0.85 2.97
CA GLU A 683 4.73 -1.08 1.57
C GLU A 683 5.21 -2.44 1.06
N GLU A 684 4.39 -3.11 0.26
CA GLU A 684 4.67 -4.42 -0.35
C GLU A 684 4.18 -4.43 -1.79
N THR A 685 5.01 -4.92 -2.72
CA THR A 685 4.63 -5.17 -4.11
C THR A 685 4.88 -6.63 -4.46
N GLU A 686 3.83 -7.40 -4.69
CA GLU A 686 3.92 -8.74 -5.28
C GLU A 686 3.68 -8.68 -6.78
N SER A 687 4.48 -9.37 -7.59
CA SER A 687 4.21 -9.54 -9.02
C SER A 687 4.52 -10.93 -9.54
N LEU A 688 3.75 -11.33 -10.56
CA LEU A 688 3.89 -12.58 -11.30
C LEU A 688 3.81 -12.28 -12.80
N LYS A 689 4.84 -12.64 -13.55
CA LYS A 689 5.00 -12.34 -14.97
C LYS A 689 5.41 -13.59 -15.74
N PHE A 690 4.73 -13.84 -16.85
CA PHE A 690 5.07 -14.83 -17.86
C PHE A 690 5.39 -14.16 -19.19
N THR A 691 6.42 -14.64 -19.89
CA THR A 691 6.81 -14.20 -21.23
C THR A 691 7.12 -15.39 -22.13
N GLY A 692 6.80 -15.26 -23.41
CA GLY A 692 7.08 -16.26 -24.43
C GLY A 692 7.48 -15.61 -25.75
N GLN A 693 8.41 -16.24 -26.45
CA GLN A 693 8.84 -15.86 -27.80
C GLN A 693 9.03 -17.12 -28.65
N LEU A 694 8.56 -17.08 -29.89
CA LEU A 694 8.79 -18.09 -30.92
C LEU A 694 9.37 -17.41 -32.17
N LYS A 695 10.48 -17.89 -32.71
CA LYS A 695 11.08 -17.41 -33.96
C LYS A 695 11.26 -18.57 -34.96
N GLN A 696 10.90 -18.35 -36.22
CA GLN A 696 11.19 -19.27 -37.33
C GLN A 696 11.67 -18.48 -38.54
N SER A 697 12.85 -18.86 -39.06
CA SER A 697 13.39 -18.34 -40.31
C SER A 697 13.39 -19.46 -41.36
N SER A 698 12.74 -19.22 -42.50
CA SER A 698 12.53 -20.20 -43.58
C SER A 698 12.73 -19.54 -44.95
N GLY A 699 13.85 -19.87 -45.59
CA GLY A 699 14.23 -19.27 -46.87
C GLY A 699 14.45 -17.76 -46.76
N GLN A 700 13.58 -16.98 -47.40
CA GLN A 700 13.59 -15.52 -47.35
C GLN A 700 12.68 -14.94 -46.26
N SER A 701 11.83 -15.75 -45.62
CA SER A 701 10.87 -15.31 -44.61
C SER A 701 11.39 -15.55 -43.19
N GLU A 702 11.15 -14.60 -42.30
CA GLU A 702 11.32 -14.73 -40.86
C GLU A 702 10.03 -14.32 -40.15
N ILE A 703 9.58 -15.11 -39.17
CA ILE A 703 8.44 -14.82 -38.32
C ILE A 703 8.92 -14.86 -36.87
N VAL A 704 8.57 -13.84 -36.10
CA VAL A 704 8.71 -13.79 -34.65
C VAL A 704 7.33 -13.56 -34.05
N LEU A 705 6.97 -14.37 -33.06
CA LEU A 705 5.77 -14.23 -32.24
C LEU A 705 6.23 -13.94 -30.81
N THR A 706 5.59 -12.99 -30.13
CA THR A 706 5.84 -12.67 -28.72
C THR A 706 4.53 -12.65 -27.93
N GLY A 707 4.62 -12.98 -26.65
CA GLY A 707 3.51 -12.90 -25.72
C GLY A 707 4.00 -12.60 -24.30
N LYS A 708 3.27 -11.77 -23.57
CA LYS A 708 3.49 -11.46 -22.16
C LYS A 708 2.13 -11.45 -21.46
N VAL A 709 2.08 -12.00 -20.25
CA VAL A 709 0.95 -11.84 -19.33
C VAL A 709 1.54 -11.61 -17.94
N GLY A 710 1.02 -10.66 -17.18
CA GLY A 710 1.46 -10.43 -15.81
C GLY A 710 0.41 -9.76 -14.93
N GLY A 711 0.56 -9.99 -13.63
CA GLY A 711 -0.13 -9.27 -12.57
C GLY A 711 0.87 -8.66 -11.60
N GLU A 712 0.52 -7.51 -11.04
CA GLU A 712 1.27 -6.80 -10.01
C GLU A 712 0.27 -6.22 -9.03
N SER A 713 0.48 -6.42 -7.73
CA SER A 713 -0.37 -5.93 -6.64
C SER A 713 0.51 -5.15 -5.68
N TYR A 714 0.16 -3.88 -5.45
CA TYR A 714 0.86 -2.97 -4.54
C TYR A 714 -0.05 -2.65 -3.35
N LEU A 715 0.49 -2.85 -2.15
CA LEU A 715 -0.13 -2.48 -0.88
C LEU A 715 0.76 -1.46 -0.17
N GLY A 716 0.16 -0.43 0.44
CA GLY A 716 0.88 0.51 1.29
C GLY A 716 0.02 1.02 2.43
N ASP A 717 0.51 0.89 3.67
CA ASP A 717 -0.09 1.45 4.89
C ASP A 717 0.79 2.61 5.39
N THR A 718 0.30 3.84 5.24
CA THR A 718 0.92 5.05 5.79
C THR A 718 0.22 5.46 7.06
N THR A 719 0.89 5.35 8.21
CA THR A 719 0.42 5.92 9.47
C THR A 719 1.22 7.18 9.83
N ARG A 720 0.54 8.34 10.03
CA ARG A 720 1.14 9.59 10.54
C ARG A 720 0.62 9.92 11.93
N TYR A 721 1.50 10.35 12.84
CA TYR A 721 1.15 10.83 14.19
C TYR A 721 1.52 12.31 14.37
N GLY A 722 0.54 13.20 14.33
CA GLY A 722 0.69 14.66 14.46
C GLY A 722 0.66 15.19 15.89
N ALA A 723 1.36 16.30 16.13
CA ALA A 723 1.47 16.97 17.41
C ALA A 723 1.39 18.50 17.24
N GLN A 724 0.20 19.08 17.45
CA GLN A 724 0.04 20.54 17.45
C GLN A 724 0.76 21.18 18.64
N GLN A 725 1.47 22.27 18.37
CA GLN A 725 2.39 22.92 19.32
C GLN A 725 1.73 23.53 20.58
N ILE A 726 0.40 23.62 20.63
CA ILE A 726 -0.36 24.34 21.67
C ILE A 726 -0.14 23.79 23.09
N SER A 727 0.15 22.48 23.25
CA SER A 727 0.30 21.86 24.58
C SER A 727 1.44 20.84 24.71
N GLY A 728 2.30 20.65 23.70
CA GLY A 728 3.50 19.81 23.80
C GLY A 728 3.31 18.29 24.00
N HIS A 729 2.09 17.77 23.84
CA HIS A 729 1.79 16.33 23.89
C HIS A 729 1.80 15.74 22.47
N LEU A 730 2.44 14.58 22.26
CA LEU A 730 2.36 13.84 20.99
C LEU A 730 1.01 13.14 20.83
N GLY A 731 0.60 12.89 19.59
CA GLY A 731 -0.57 12.05 19.25
C GLY A 731 -1.90 12.79 19.10
N LYS A 732 -1.90 14.14 19.02
CA LYS A 732 -3.13 14.93 18.85
C LYS A 732 -3.85 14.69 17.51
N THR A 733 -3.20 14.05 16.54
CA THR A 733 -3.84 13.53 15.31
C THR A 733 -3.15 12.24 14.90
N THR A 734 -3.91 11.25 14.42
CA THR A 734 -3.40 10.07 13.72
C THR A 734 -4.02 10.05 12.32
N ARG A 735 -3.25 9.81 11.26
CA ARG A 735 -3.78 9.53 9.91
C ARG A 735 -3.35 8.14 9.48
N GLU A 736 -4.31 7.29 9.16
CA GLU A 736 -4.09 6.00 8.50
C GLU A 736 -4.50 6.17 7.02
N LEU A 737 -3.57 5.97 6.09
CA LEU A 737 -3.86 5.90 4.65
C LEU A 737 -3.47 4.52 4.15
N LYS A 738 -4.46 3.74 3.74
CA LYS A 738 -4.22 2.50 2.98
C LYS A 738 -4.32 2.79 1.48
N VAL A 739 -3.34 2.30 0.73
CA VAL A 739 -3.30 2.23 -0.73
C VAL A 739 -3.27 0.76 -1.13
N ASP A 740 -4.09 0.40 -2.12
CA ASP A 740 -4.27 -0.96 -2.61
C ASP A 740 -4.50 -0.89 -4.13
N ASN A 741 -3.48 -1.26 -4.91
CA ASN A 741 -3.46 -1.06 -6.37
C ASN A 741 -3.15 -2.38 -7.10
N ASP A 742 -4.08 -2.85 -7.91
CA ASP A 742 -3.98 -4.10 -8.67
C ASP A 742 -3.80 -3.77 -10.17
N THR A 743 -2.73 -4.25 -10.80
CA THR A 743 -2.43 -4.09 -12.23
C THR A 743 -2.36 -5.44 -12.93
N ARG A 744 -3.04 -5.58 -14.06
CA ARG A 744 -3.06 -6.81 -14.88
C ARG A 744 -2.82 -6.44 -16.34
N ASN A 745 -1.74 -6.94 -16.92
CA ASN A 745 -1.35 -6.64 -18.30
C ASN A 745 -1.18 -7.90 -19.16
N ALA A 746 -1.51 -7.76 -20.43
CA ALA A 746 -1.27 -8.75 -21.48
C ALA A 746 -0.78 -8.05 -22.76
N GLU A 747 0.23 -8.62 -23.41
CA GLU A 747 0.75 -8.14 -24.69
C GLU A 747 0.95 -9.32 -25.63
N LEU A 748 0.55 -9.16 -26.89
CA LEU A 748 0.76 -10.13 -27.97
C LEU A 748 1.38 -9.41 -29.17
N GLY A 749 2.50 -9.94 -29.67
CA GLY A 749 3.25 -9.37 -30.79
C GLY A 749 3.49 -10.37 -31.91
N VAL A 750 3.54 -9.85 -33.13
CA VAL A 750 3.88 -10.56 -34.37
C VAL A 750 4.80 -9.66 -35.19
N ASP A 751 5.93 -10.16 -35.63
CA ASP A 751 6.82 -9.54 -36.61
C ASP A 751 7.07 -10.54 -37.74
N TRP A 752 6.82 -10.14 -38.98
CA TRP A 752 7.00 -10.93 -40.19
C TRP A 752 7.86 -10.15 -41.20
N THR A 753 9.06 -10.65 -41.45
CA THR A 753 10.05 -10.04 -42.34
C THR A 753 10.32 -10.93 -43.56
N LEU A 754 10.24 -10.36 -44.75
CA LEU A 754 10.56 -10.96 -46.05
C LEU A 754 11.80 -10.29 -46.66
N ASN A 755 12.87 -11.05 -46.89
CA ASN A 755 14.13 -10.57 -47.48
C ASN A 755 14.20 -10.93 -48.98
N LEU A 756 13.54 -10.14 -49.82
CA LEU A 756 13.29 -10.44 -51.25
C LEU A 756 14.45 -10.03 -52.18
N GLY A 757 15.69 -10.17 -51.70
CA GLY A 757 16.89 -9.74 -52.42
C GLY A 757 17.04 -8.22 -52.45
N THR A 758 16.34 -7.53 -53.34
CA THR A 758 16.50 -6.08 -53.56
C THR A 758 15.85 -5.19 -52.49
N TYR A 759 14.93 -5.73 -51.69
CA TYR A 759 14.34 -5.07 -50.54
C TYR A 759 13.94 -6.07 -49.45
N ARG A 760 13.91 -5.58 -48.21
CA ARG A 760 13.38 -6.23 -47.02
C ARG A 760 12.02 -5.60 -46.73
N TRP A 761 10.97 -6.41 -46.60
CA TRP A 761 9.62 -5.96 -46.22
C TRP A 761 9.25 -6.55 -44.86
N GLN A 762 9.04 -5.70 -43.87
CA GLN A 762 8.74 -6.06 -42.49
C GLN A 762 7.33 -5.58 -42.12
N ASN A 763 6.52 -6.49 -41.58
CA ASN A 763 5.16 -6.23 -41.13
C ASN A 763 5.06 -6.63 -39.65
N MET A 764 4.55 -5.73 -38.82
CA MET A 764 4.48 -5.94 -37.38
C MET A 764 3.07 -5.61 -36.87
N GLY A 765 2.56 -6.44 -35.97
CA GLY A 765 1.36 -6.17 -35.19
C GLY A 765 1.64 -6.36 -33.71
N ILE A 766 1.23 -5.42 -32.87
CA ILE A 766 1.29 -5.52 -31.39
C ILE A 766 -0.07 -5.15 -30.83
N PHE A 767 -0.60 -5.97 -29.92
CA PHE A 767 -1.81 -5.71 -29.15
C PHE A 767 -1.48 -5.75 -27.66
N VAL A 768 -1.88 -4.71 -26.91
CA VAL A 768 -1.67 -4.56 -25.47
C VAL A 768 -3.01 -4.33 -24.77
N VAL A 769 -3.17 -4.92 -23.59
CA VAL A 769 -4.23 -4.64 -22.62
C VAL A 769 -3.58 -4.39 -21.26
N ASP A 770 -4.00 -3.34 -20.56
CA ASP A 770 -3.56 -2.95 -19.21
C ASP A 770 -4.80 -2.56 -18.40
N ASP A 771 -5.19 -3.42 -17.46
CA ASP A 771 -6.32 -3.21 -16.51
C ASP A 771 -5.74 -2.83 -15.15
N LYS A 772 -6.12 -1.66 -14.63
CA LYS A 772 -5.61 -1.11 -13.37
C LYS A 772 -6.75 -0.73 -12.45
N GLN A 773 -6.67 -1.19 -11.21
CA GLN A 773 -7.64 -0.93 -10.16
C GLN A 773 -6.89 -0.25 -9.02
N TYR A 774 -7.40 0.89 -8.56
CA TYR A 774 -6.80 1.69 -7.50
C TYR A 774 -7.83 1.89 -6.37
N ALA A 775 -7.43 1.59 -5.13
CA ALA A 775 -8.24 1.75 -3.94
C ALA A 775 -7.46 2.50 -2.85
N ASN A 776 -7.93 3.70 -2.52
CA ASN A 776 -7.37 4.54 -1.47
C ASN A 776 -8.38 4.73 -0.34
N ASP A 777 -7.96 4.45 0.89
CA ASP A 777 -8.72 4.66 2.12
C ASP A 777 -7.92 5.58 3.05
N ASP A 778 -8.24 6.88 3.04
CA ASP A 778 -7.63 7.89 3.92
C ASP A 778 -8.54 8.18 5.13
N ILE A 779 -8.03 7.90 6.33
CA ILE A 779 -8.72 8.08 7.60
C ILE A 779 -7.85 8.93 8.53
N THR A 780 -8.08 10.24 8.54
CA THR A 780 -7.42 11.17 9.46
C THR A 780 -8.26 11.35 10.71
N PHE A 781 -7.81 10.80 11.85
CA PHE A 781 -8.35 10.89 13.22
C PHE A 781 -7.70 12.02 14.06
N ASN A 782 -8.34 13.17 14.24
CA ASN A 782 -7.88 14.15 15.26
C ASN A 782 -8.22 13.65 16.69
N GLN A 783 -7.55 14.15 17.75
CA GLN A 783 -7.79 13.80 19.16
C GLN A 783 -8.00 15.01 20.11
N GLY A 784 -7.94 16.28 19.67
CA GLY A 784 -8.10 17.45 20.56
C GLY A 784 -9.38 18.31 20.44
N THR A 785 -10.13 18.12 19.37
CA THR A 785 -11.65 18.14 19.23
C THR A 785 -12.56 16.82 18.60
N GLN A 786 -12.09 14.63 18.12
CA GLN A 786 -12.34 13.32 17.43
C GLN A 786 -12.99 13.26 16.04
N ALA A 787 -12.24 13.00 14.99
CA ALA A 787 -12.85 13.09 13.66
C ALA A 787 -12.00 12.27 12.78
N ALA A 788 -12.58 11.19 12.27
CA ALA A 788 -12.29 10.79 10.92
C ALA A 788 -12.78 11.91 10.00
N ASN A 789 -11.84 12.56 9.31
CA ASN A 789 -12.10 12.81 7.89
C ASN A 789 -11.85 11.47 7.20
N LEU A 790 -12.88 10.91 6.58
CA LEU A 790 -12.82 9.68 5.79
C LEU A 790 -12.93 10.04 4.32
N ALA A 791 -11.90 9.75 3.54
CA ALA A 791 -11.93 9.83 2.09
C ALA A 791 -11.69 8.43 1.51
N LEU A 792 -12.77 7.82 1.01
CA LEU A 792 -12.73 6.60 0.22
C LEU A 792 -12.70 6.98 -1.26
N TRP A 793 -11.79 6.40 -2.02
CA TRP A 793 -11.68 6.59 -3.46
C TRP A 793 -11.39 5.28 -4.16
N ARG A 794 -12.09 5.02 -5.27
CA ARG A 794 -11.90 3.87 -6.14
C ARG A 794 -11.82 4.36 -7.58
N GLN A 795 -10.87 3.83 -8.35
CA GLN A 795 -10.77 4.04 -9.79
C GLN A 795 -10.44 2.71 -10.48
N GLN A 796 -11.04 2.46 -11.63
CA GLN A 796 -10.58 1.44 -12.58
C GLN A 796 -10.23 2.09 -13.92
N GLU A 797 -9.05 1.78 -14.46
CA GLU A 797 -8.60 2.16 -15.79
C GLU A 797 -8.36 0.91 -16.65
N LEU A 798 -9.16 0.73 -17.70
CA LEU A 798 -8.91 -0.27 -18.74
C LEU A 798 -8.32 0.40 -19.98
N LYS A 799 -7.07 0.08 -20.30
CA LYS A 799 -6.31 0.62 -21.45
C LYS A 799 -6.07 -0.47 -22.48
N THR A 800 -6.22 -0.15 -23.76
CA THR A 800 -5.84 -1.04 -24.87
C THR A 800 -5.09 -0.28 -25.97
N GLU A 801 -4.14 -0.95 -26.61
CA GLU A 801 -3.37 -0.40 -27.74
C GLU A 801 -3.22 -1.48 -28.83
N LEU A 802 -3.52 -1.12 -30.07
CA LEU A 802 -3.27 -1.92 -31.26
C LEU A 802 -2.35 -1.13 -32.21
N ILE A 803 -1.12 -1.60 -32.40
CA ILE A 803 -0.16 -1.04 -33.37
C ILE A 803 -0.07 -1.99 -34.56
N LEU A 804 -0.22 -1.48 -35.78
CA LEU A 804 0.06 -2.17 -37.04
C LEU A 804 1.07 -1.35 -37.84
N ARG A 805 2.25 -1.90 -38.14
CA ARG A 805 3.32 -1.23 -38.89
C ARG A 805 3.74 -2.06 -40.11
N SER A 806 3.90 -1.41 -41.26
CA SER A 806 4.48 -2.01 -42.45
C SER A 806 5.62 -1.14 -42.97
N THR A 807 6.80 -1.74 -43.16
CA THR A 807 8.06 -1.05 -43.46
C THR A 807 8.80 -1.75 -44.60
N ILE A 808 9.21 -1.02 -45.62
CA ILE A 808 10.01 -1.50 -46.75
C ILE A 808 11.38 -0.82 -46.69
N GLU A 809 12.42 -1.60 -46.44
CA GLU A 809 13.83 -1.20 -46.48
C GLU A 809 14.44 -1.67 -47.81
N MET A 810 14.83 -0.75 -48.69
CA MET A 810 15.50 -1.12 -49.93
C MET A 810 16.99 -1.39 -49.65
N GLN A 811 17.60 -2.34 -50.36
CA GLN A 811 19.05 -2.51 -50.27
C GLN A 811 19.79 -1.23 -50.69
N LYS A 812 20.93 -0.95 -50.05
CA LYS A 812 21.83 0.14 -50.40
C LYS A 812 22.18 0.04 -51.89
N LYS A 813 21.76 1.02 -52.68
CA LYS A 813 22.12 1.18 -54.08
C LYS A 813 23.05 2.38 -54.21
N ASP A 814 24.20 2.14 -54.83
CA ASP A 814 25.30 3.11 -54.86
C ASP A 814 25.60 3.55 -53.43
N ASP A 815 25.39 4.82 -53.06
CA ASP A 815 25.58 5.32 -51.70
C ASP A 815 24.31 5.50 -50.85
N ILE A 816 23.14 5.14 -51.39
CA ILE A 816 21.83 5.48 -50.83
C ILE A 816 21.04 4.22 -50.43
N ALA A 817 20.56 4.18 -49.18
CA ALA A 817 19.66 3.14 -48.66
C ALA A 817 18.34 3.79 -48.16
N PRO A 818 17.27 3.79 -48.98
CA PRO A 818 15.99 4.37 -48.60
C PRO A 818 15.08 3.36 -47.89
N ARG A 819 14.26 3.87 -46.98
CA ARG A 819 13.19 3.15 -46.27
C ARG A 819 11.88 3.92 -46.39
N PHE A 820 10.78 3.19 -46.46
CA PHE A 820 9.42 3.73 -46.47
C PHE A 820 8.55 2.92 -45.51
N GLY A 821 7.49 3.52 -44.99
CA GLY A 821 6.49 2.74 -44.28
C GLY A 821 5.30 3.53 -43.75
N ILE A 822 4.43 2.78 -43.07
CA ILE A 822 3.22 3.25 -42.43
C ILE A 822 3.09 2.59 -41.06
N GLU A 823 2.70 3.35 -40.04
CA GLU A 823 2.25 2.86 -38.74
C GLU A 823 0.82 3.36 -38.51
N VAL A 824 -0.09 2.46 -38.14
CA VAL A 824 -1.44 2.79 -37.65
C VAL A 824 -1.51 2.31 -36.22
N ALA A 825 -1.90 3.19 -35.31
CA ALA A 825 -2.10 2.89 -33.90
C ALA A 825 -3.53 3.28 -33.48
N GLU A 826 -4.25 2.35 -32.86
CA GLU A 826 -5.48 2.64 -32.13
C GLU A 826 -5.19 2.48 -30.63
N ASN A 827 -5.30 3.58 -29.88
CA ASN A 827 -5.21 3.59 -28.42
C ASN A 827 -6.61 3.85 -27.84
N ARG A 828 -6.99 3.13 -26.79
CA ARG A 828 -8.21 3.37 -26.02
C ARG A 828 -7.92 3.34 -24.53
N MET A 829 -8.68 4.13 -23.77
CA MET A 829 -8.73 4.08 -22.31
C MET A 829 -10.18 4.30 -21.86
N GLN A 830 -10.65 3.51 -20.89
CA GLN A 830 -11.84 3.77 -20.11
C GLN A 830 -11.44 3.91 -18.64
N SER A 831 -11.79 5.03 -18.01
CA SER A 831 -11.56 5.29 -16.59
C SER A 831 -12.90 5.49 -15.90
N ALA A 832 -13.24 4.62 -14.97
CA ALA A 832 -14.38 4.78 -14.06
C ALA A 832 -13.87 5.20 -12.68
N VAL A 833 -14.50 6.21 -12.06
CA VAL A 833 -14.14 6.73 -10.73
C VAL A 833 -15.37 6.83 -9.83
N ASP A 834 -15.33 6.17 -8.68
CA ASP A 834 -16.38 6.29 -7.65
C ASP A 834 -16.18 7.57 -6.84
N LEU A 835 -17.05 8.54 -7.04
CA LEU A 835 -17.10 9.77 -6.25
C LEU A 835 -18.08 9.55 -5.10
N VAL A 836 -17.64 8.77 -4.10
CA VAL A 836 -18.43 8.35 -2.93
C VAL A 836 -19.13 9.54 -2.25
N ALA A 837 -18.43 10.67 -2.08
CA ALA A 837 -18.98 11.90 -1.49
C ALA A 837 -20.08 12.59 -2.32
N LEU A 838 -20.25 12.21 -3.59
CA LEU A 838 -21.27 12.71 -4.52
C LEU A 838 -22.31 11.64 -4.92
N GLY A 839 -22.16 10.40 -4.42
CA GLY A 839 -23.07 9.29 -4.73
C GLY A 839 -23.15 8.94 -6.22
N ARG A 840 -22.05 9.13 -6.97
CA ARG A 840 -22.01 8.93 -8.42
C ARG A 840 -20.70 8.28 -8.89
N GLU A 841 -20.79 7.47 -9.92
CA GLU A 841 -19.67 7.07 -10.77
C GLU A 841 -19.43 8.17 -11.83
N GLU A 842 -18.16 8.43 -12.18
CA GLU A 842 -17.78 9.29 -13.29
C GLU A 842 -16.89 8.53 -14.27
N VAL A 843 -17.40 8.29 -15.49
CA VAL A 843 -16.71 7.53 -16.53
C VAL A 843 -16.16 8.47 -17.60
N THR A 844 -14.88 8.32 -17.92
CA THR A 844 -14.19 9.01 -19.02
C THR A 844 -13.68 7.98 -20.01
N ASN A 845 -14.02 8.12 -21.30
CA ASN A 845 -13.49 7.26 -22.36
C ASN A 845 -12.62 8.11 -23.29
N VAL A 846 -11.39 7.66 -23.57
CA VAL A 846 -10.45 8.31 -24.50
C VAL A 846 -10.14 7.35 -25.64
N THR A 847 -10.16 7.83 -26.87
CA THR A 847 -9.77 7.07 -28.07
C THR A 847 -8.87 7.90 -28.97
N GLU A 848 -7.69 7.40 -29.34
CA GLU A 848 -6.84 7.97 -30.40
C GLU A 848 -6.77 6.96 -31.56
N LEU A 849 -7.13 7.41 -32.76
CA LEU A 849 -6.68 6.75 -33.99
C LEU A 849 -5.57 7.61 -34.61
N ARG A 850 -4.36 7.06 -34.70
CA ARG A 850 -3.17 7.71 -35.27
C ARG A 850 -2.67 6.94 -36.48
N THR A 851 -2.30 7.68 -37.53
CA THR A 851 -1.60 7.16 -38.70
C THR A 851 -0.33 7.97 -38.93
N GLU A 852 0.81 7.30 -39.01
CA GLU A 852 2.08 7.85 -39.45
C GLU A 852 2.44 7.29 -40.83
N VAL A 853 2.85 8.15 -41.76
CA VAL A 853 3.51 7.74 -43.02
C VAL A 853 4.91 8.33 -43.03
N PHE A 854 5.93 7.49 -43.22
CA PHE A 854 7.33 7.90 -43.09
C PHE A 854 8.19 7.47 -44.28
N ALA A 855 9.20 8.28 -44.57
CA ALA A 855 10.26 7.99 -45.53
C ALA A 855 11.61 8.42 -44.96
N ASP A 856 12.60 7.54 -45.01
CA ASP A 856 13.95 7.78 -44.52
C ASP A 856 14.98 7.47 -45.61
N ILE A 857 16.09 8.21 -45.61
CA ILE A 857 17.18 8.06 -46.57
C ILE A 857 18.50 8.07 -45.81
N ASN A 858 19.17 6.92 -45.76
CA ASN A 858 20.56 6.82 -45.33
C ASN A 858 21.49 7.05 -46.53
N TYR A 859 22.34 8.07 -46.45
CA TYR A 859 23.32 8.42 -47.47
C TYR A 859 24.74 8.33 -46.92
N THR A 860 25.59 7.54 -47.59
CA THR A 860 27.00 7.40 -47.26
C THR A 860 27.81 8.37 -48.11
N HIS A 861 28.37 9.44 -47.52
CA HIS A 861 29.23 10.37 -48.26
C HIS A 861 30.64 9.79 -48.45
N THR A 862 31.13 9.06 -47.44
CA THR A 862 32.39 8.28 -47.44
C THR A 862 32.30 7.17 -46.39
N ASP A 863 33.28 6.25 -46.37
CA ASP A 863 33.52 5.25 -45.29
C ASP A 863 33.74 5.85 -43.88
N SER A 864 33.65 7.17 -43.74
CA SER A 864 33.81 7.91 -42.47
C SER A 864 32.73 8.97 -42.23
N LEU A 865 31.79 9.18 -43.16
CA LEU A 865 30.77 10.23 -43.08
C LEU A 865 29.44 9.72 -43.66
N SER A 866 28.42 9.61 -42.81
CA SER A 866 27.05 9.24 -43.21
C SER A 866 26.03 10.26 -42.71
N SER A 867 24.95 10.46 -43.47
CA SER A 867 23.77 11.22 -43.05
C SER A 867 22.51 10.37 -43.18
N GLU A 868 21.61 10.51 -42.19
CA GLU A 868 20.25 10.02 -42.21
C GLU A 868 19.31 11.22 -42.37
N PHE A 869 18.37 11.14 -43.32
CA PHE A 869 17.32 12.14 -43.52
C PHE A 869 15.96 11.44 -43.48
N GLY A 870 15.18 11.70 -42.43
CA GLY A 870 13.84 11.16 -42.22
C GLY A 870 12.76 12.24 -42.34
N LEU A 871 11.58 11.87 -42.83
CA LEU A 871 10.39 12.70 -42.79
C LEU A 871 9.16 11.83 -42.52
N THR A 872 8.54 12.03 -41.36
CA THR A 872 7.25 11.42 -41.02
C THR A 872 6.15 12.48 -41.07
N TYR A 873 4.98 12.11 -41.62
CA TYR A 873 3.72 12.82 -41.44
C TYR A 873 2.84 12.01 -40.48
N GLU A 874 2.54 12.56 -39.31
CA GLU A 874 1.53 12.04 -38.39
C GLU A 874 0.20 12.74 -38.68
N THR A 875 -0.90 11.98 -38.64
CA THR A 875 -2.24 12.50 -38.40
C THR A 875 -2.89 11.69 -37.28
N SER A 876 -3.55 12.37 -36.34
CA SER A 876 -4.24 11.74 -35.21
C SER A 876 -5.62 12.34 -35.01
N LYS A 877 -6.59 11.51 -34.59
CA LYS A 877 -7.88 11.97 -34.08
C LYS A 877 -8.08 11.42 -32.68
N ILE A 878 -8.22 12.31 -31.71
CA ILE A 878 -8.55 11.98 -30.32
C ILE A 878 -10.02 12.33 -30.08
N ASN A 879 -10.77 11.42 -29.45
CA ASN A 879 -12.12 11.66 -28.96
C ASN A 879 -12.16 11.32 -27.48
N VAL A 880 -12.81 12.19 -26.70
CA VAL A 880 -12.93 12.10 -25.25
C VAL A 880 -14.41 12.16 -24.91
N ASP A 881 -15.01 11.03 -24.55
CA ASP A 881 -16.39 10.95 -24.09
C ASP A 881 -16.40 11.06 -22.56
N ALA A 882 -16.71 12.27 -22.07
CA ALA A 882 -16.72 12.67 -20.66
C ALA A 882 -17.88 13.67 -20.42
N VAL A 883 -17.95 14.25 -19.21
CA VAL A 883 -18.96 15.29 -18.86
C VAL A 883 -18.89 16.49 -19.80
N GLU A 884 -17.67 16.93 -20.15
CA GLU A 884 -17.40 17.92 -21.19
C GLU A 884 -16.60 17.25 -22.32
N GLY A 885 -17.29 16.48 -23.15
CA GLY A 885 -16.66 15.69 -24.21
C GLY A 885 -16.05 16.54 -25.34
N GLU A 886 -14.85 16.16 -25.78
CA GLU A 886 -14.09 16.87 -26.83
C GLU A 886 -13.64 15.92 -27.95
N SER A 887 -13.57 16.41 -29.19
CA SER A 887 -12.99 15.68 -30.31
C SER A 887 -12.06 16.61 -31.09
N GLN A 888 -10.79 16.23 -31.15
CA GLN A 888 -9.72 17.01 -31.79
C GLN A 888 -9.03 16.17 -32.86
N SER A 889 -8.58 16.83 -33.92
CA SER A 889 -7.81 16.23 -35.01
C SER A 889 -6.55 17.05 -35.23
N GLN A 890 -5.40 16.40 -35.16
CA GLN A 890 -4.09 17.00 -35.21
C GLN A 890 -3.29 16.42 -36.38
N SER A 891 -2.29 17.14 -36.88
CA SER A 891 -1.38 16.60 -37.89
C SER A 891 -0.03 17.30 -37.81
N TYR A 892 1.05 16.52 -37.88
CA TYR A 892 2.41 16.95 -37.58
C TYR A 892 3.39 16.49 -38.65
N TRP A 893 4.27 17.39 -39.08
CA TRP A 893 5.47 17.05 -39.84
C TRP A 893 6.63 16.85 -38.89
N LYS A 894 7.24 15.66 -38.92
CA LYS A 894 8.39 15.27 -38.10
C LYS A 894 9.63 15.08 -38.99
N PRO A 895 10.29 16.15 -39.46
CA PRO A 895 11.60 16.04 -40.09
C PRO A 895 12.67 15.59 -39.10
N ARG A 896 13.57 14.72 -39.56
CA ARG A 896 14.79 14.29 -38.89
C ARG A 896 15.97 14.45 -39.84
N TRP A 897 17.05 15.03 -39.36
CA TRP A 897 18.37 14.98 -39.98
C TRP A 897 19.39 14.58 -38.92
N GLN A 898 20.18 13.57 -39.22
CA GLN A 898 21.30 13.12 -38.39
C GLN A 898 22.53 12.94 -39.27
N THR A 899 23.72 13.28 -38.76
CA THR A 899 24.98 13.07 -39.46
C THR A 899 26.03 12.57 -38.49
N SER A 900 26.74 11.52 -38.89
CA SER A 900 27.76 10.84 -38.11
C SER A 900 29.09 10.89 -38.87
N TRP A 901 30.11 11.48 -38.25
CA TRP A 901 31.45 11.66 -38.84
C TRP A 901 32.52 11.02 -37.96
N THR A 902 33.43 10.28 -38.57
CA THR A 902 34.56 9.61 -37.92
C THR A 902 35.88 10.18 -38.46
N PRO A 903 36.28 11.41 -38.09
CA PRO A 903 37.42 12.12 -38.68
C PRO A 903 38.78 11.40 -38.53
N LYS A 904 38.90 10.51 -37.54
CA LYS A 904 40.04 9.62 -37.31
C LYS A 904 39.58 8.38 -36.54
N LYS A 905 40.35 7.29 -36.62
CA LYS A 905 40.10 6.09 -35.79
C LYS A 905 40.02 6.51 -34.31
N GLY A 906 38.97 6.07 -33.63
CA GLY A 906 38.74 6.41 -32.22
C GLY A 906 38.17 7.82 -31.97
N THR A 907 37.60 8.50 -32.97
CA THR A 907 36.87 9.76 -32.73
C THR A 907 35.63 9.83 -33.59
N SER A 908 34.49 10.10 -32.97
CA SER A 908 33.19 10.30 -33.60
C SER A 908 32.66 11.69 -33.25
N LEU A 909 32.07 12.37 -34.22
CA LEU A 909 31.32 13.61 -34.05
C LEU A 909 29.99 13.46 -34.76
N ASN A 910 28.92 13.71 -34.03
CA ASN A 910 27.55 13.49 -34.50
C ASN A 910 26.75 14.79 -34.35
N TRP A 911 25.80 14.98 -35.25
CA TRP A 911 24.84 16.08 -35.22
C TRP A 911 23.43 15.52 -35.42
N LEU A 912 22.48 16.10 -34.72
CA LEU A 912 21.06 15.75 -34.78
C LEU A 912 20.23 17.03 -34.88
N ALA A 913 19.27 17.03 -35.79
CA ALA A 913 18.22 18.01 -35.92
C ALA A 913 16.90 17.26 -36.10
N GLU A 914 16.05 17.21 -35.09
CA GLU A 914 14.79 16.47 -35.15
C GLU A 914 13.62 17.27 -34.60
N HIS A 915 12.46 17.11 -35.22
CA HIS A 915 11.18 17.53 -34.66
C HIS A 915 10.36 16.29 -34.29
N ARG A 916 9.98 16.18 -33.02
CA ARG A 916 9.31 15.02 -32.43
C ARG A 916 8.14 15.48 -31.56
N VAL A 917 7.15 14.61 -31.40
CA VAL A 917 5.89 14.92 -30.73
C VAL A 917 5.63 13.88 -29.65
N SER A 918 5.35 14.31 -28.42
CA SER A 918 5.20 13.44 -27.24
C SER A 918 3.94 12.56 -27.34
N GLN A 919 3.89 11.49 -26.55
CA GLN A 919 2.66 10.73 -26.33
C GLN A 919 1.92 11.33 -25.13
N LEU A 920 0.62 11.57 -25.27
CA LEU A 920 -0.22 11.92 -24.13
C LEU A 920 -0.49 10.67 -23.28
N ASN A 921 -0.40 10.82 -21.96
CA ASN A 921 -0.92 9.84 -21.02
C ASN A 921 -2.45 10.02 -20.93
N PHE A 922 -3.21 8.96 -21.21
CA PHE A 922 -4.66 9.10 -21.29
C PHE A 922 -5.30 9.31 -19.91
N SER A 923 -4.63 8.93 -18.81
CA SER A 923 -5.10 9.23 -17.45
C SER A 923 -5.24 10.73 -17.18
N ASP A 924 -4.46 11.58 -17.85
CA ASP A 924 -4.47 13.04 -17.65
C ASP A 924 -5.75 13.70 -18.18
N PHE A 925 -6.53 12.98 -19.00
CA PHE A 925 -7.87 13.36 -19.46
C PHE A 925 -8.96 13.04 -18.42
N ALA A 926 -8.68 12.14 -17.46
CA ALA A 926 -9.63 11.69 -16.44
C ALA A 926 -9.37 12.36 -15.07
N ARG A 927 -10.40 12.42 -14.22
CA ARG A 927 -10.24 12.83 -12.82
C ARG A 927 -9.41 11.79 -12.07
N SER A 928 -8.41 12.23 -11.31
CA SER A 928 -7.57 11.37 -10.46
C SER A 928 -7.28 12.03 -9.12
N VAL A 929 -6.85 11.24 -8.12
CA VAL A 929 -6.55 11.72 -6.77
C VAL A 929 -5.22 11.14 -6.29
N ASP A 930 -4.27 12.00 -5.95
CA ASP A 930 -3.08 11.61 -5.19
C ASP A 930 -3.44 11.64 -3.70
N ALA A 931 -3.81 10.47 -3.17
CA ALA A 931 -4.14 10.33 -1.75
C ALA A 931 -2.91 10.49 -0.82
N GLY A 932 -1.68 10.34 -1.31
CA GLY A 932 -0.47 10.48 -0.50
C GLY A 932 -0.25 11.91 -0.01
N ASP A 933 -0.50 12.89 -0.88
CA ASP A 933 -0.36 14.33 -0.62
C ASP A 933 -1.69 15.09 -0.50
N GLY A 934 -2.82 14.47 -0.85
CA GLY A 934 -4.15 15.10 -0.87
C GLY A 934 -4.42 15.96 -2.12
N ARG A 935 -3.75 15.70 -3.26
CA ARG A 935 -3.93 16.48 -4.49
C ARG A 935 -5.06 15.90 -5.35
N ASN A 936 -6.18 16.62 -5.41
CA ASN A 936 -7.27 16.34 -6.36
C ASN A 936 -6.94 16.91 -7.74
N GLN A 937 -6.99 16.07 -8.77
CA GLN A 937 -6.71 16.48 -10.15
C GLN A 937 -7.96 16.44 -11.02
N ILE A 938 -8.21 17.52 -11.76
CA ILE A 938 -9.21 17.59 -12.82
C ILE A 938 -8.56 17.10 -14.11
N GLY A 939 -9.20 16.12 -14.75
CA GLY A 939 -8.82 15.67 -16.08
C GLY A 939 -9.15 16.72 -17.14
N ASN A 940 -8.27 16.87 -18.13
CA ASN A 940 -8.37 17.91 -19.16
C ASN A 940 -8.63 17.28 -20.53
N THR A 941 -9.80 17.56 -21.12
CA THR A 941 -10.24 16.95 -22.38
C THR A 941 -9.56 17.54 -23.62
N GLY A 942 -9.04 18.77 -23.52
CA GLY A 942 -8.38 19.51 -24.60
C GLY A 942 -6.85 19.37 -24.68
N LEU A 943 -6.27 18.38 -23.98
CA LEU A 943 -4.83 18.13 -23.94
C LEU A 943 -4.25 17.85 -25.34
N LYS A 944 -3.17 18.55 -25.69
CA LYS A 944 -2.43 18.38 -26.95
C LYS A 944 -1.04 17.81 -26.69
N PRO A 945 -0.50 16.97 -27.58
CA PRO A 945 0.88 16.52 -27.50
C PRO A 945 1.88 17.69 -27.52
N GLU A 946 2.89 17.64 -26.65
CA GLU A 946 4.03 18.56 -26.70
C GLU A 946 4.85 18.31 -27.98
N GLN A 947 5.32 19.37 -28.62
CA GLN A 947 6.18 19.29 -29.81
C GLN A 947 7.60 19.77 -29.46
N THR A 948 8.58 18.86 -29.40
CA THR A 948 10.00 19.21 -29.21
C THR A 948 10.73 19.30 -30.55
N THR A 949 11.42 20.42 -30.80
CA THR A 949 12.43 20.54 -31.86
C THR A 949 13.82 20.56 -31.23
N GLU A 950 14.62 19.51 -31.40
CA GLU A 950 15.98 19.40 -30.84
C GLU A 950 17.05 19.66 -31.90
N LEU A 951 18.02 20.53 -31.57
CA LEU A 951 19.35 20.54 -32.18
C LEU A 951 20.37 20.02 -31.16
N ALA A 952 21.15 19.02 -31.53
CA ALA A 952 22.19 18.47 -30.68
C ALA A 952 23.48 18.16 -31.45
N THR A 953 24.60 18.18 -30.74
CA THR A 953 25.88 17.66 -31.21
C THR A 953 26.52 16.77 -30.15
N GLN A 954 27.10 15.65 -30.57
CA GLN A 954 27.73 14.68 -29.70
C GLN A 954 29.14 14.33 -30.20
N TYR A 955 30.13 14.75 -29.43
CA TYR A 955 31.53 14.35 -29.60
C TYR A 955 31.82 13.10 -28.75
N GLN A 956 32.55 12.13 -29.29
CA GLN A 956 33.10 11.02 -28.51
C GLN A 956 34.51 10.66 -28.96
N TRP A 957 35.42 10.47 -28.00
CA TRP A 957 36.84 10.18 -28.24
C TRP A 957 37.34 9.02 -27.37
N TYR A 958 38.01 8.08 -28.02
CA TYR A 958 38.68 6.93 -27.43
C TYR A 958 40.17 7.22 -27.28
N PHE A 959 40.67 7.11 -26.04
CA PHE A 959 42.08 7.28 -25.70
C PHE A 959 42.76 5.97 -25.29
N SER A 960 41.98 4.94 -24.95
CA SER A 960 42.42 3.54 -24.84
C SER A 960 41.32 2.59 -25.34
N GLU A 961 41.34 1.30 -24.94
CA GLU A 961 40.33 0.34 -25.40
C GLU A 961 38.98 0.53 -24.70
N ARG A 962 38.96 0.66 -23.37
CA ARG A 962 37.74 1.02 -22.60
C ARG A 962 37.69 2.51 -22.26
N GLY A 963 38.84 3.20 -22.24
CA GLY A 963 38.97 4.61 -21.87
C GLY A 963 38.42 5.57 -22.94
N ASN A 964 37.38 6.32 -22.59
CA ASN A 964 36.71 7.25 -23.50
C ASN A 964 36.08 8.48 -22.82
N VAL A 965 35.89 9.54 -23.60
CA VAL A 965 35.13 10.75 -23.24
C VAL A 965 33.99 10.93 -24.24
N LYS A 966 32.76 11.13 -23.78
CA LYS A 966 31.60 11.56 -24.58
C LYS A 966 31.08 12.90 -24.06
N VAL A 967 30.74 13.81 -24.96
CA VAL A 967 30.05 15.07 -24.65
C VAL A 967 28.90 15.26 -25.63
N LYS A 968 27.65 15.20 -25.15
CA LYS A 968 26.48 15.70 -25.89
C LYS A 968 26.18 17.12 -25.41
N LEU A 969 25.96 18.05 -26.34
CA LEU A 969 25.35 19.36 -26.10
C LEU A 969 24.03 19.40 -26.86
N PHE A 970 22.97 19.96 -26.27
CA PHE A 970 21.67 20.08 -26.93
C PHE A 970 20.93 21.37 -26.58
N HIS A 971 20.09 21.82 -27.51
CA HIS A 971 19.12 22.89 -27.33
C HIS A 971 17.80 22.46 -27.98
N GLN A 972 16.69 22.70 -27.28
CA GLN A 972 15.34 22.29 -27.64
C GLN A 972 14.42 23.51 -27.62
N TRP A 973 13.58 23.61 -28.64
CA TRP A 973 12.39 24.48 -28.64
C TRP A 973 11.18 23.58 -28.46
N GLN A 974 10.47 23.74 -27.35
CA GLN A 974 9.28 22.97 -27.02
C GLN A 974 8.03 23.83 -27.22
N LYS A 975 6.95 23.23 -27.69
CA LYS A 975 5.64 23.87 -27.88
C LYS A 975 4.54 23.04 -27.25
N ASP A 976 3.47 23.72 -26.85
CA ASP A 976 2.33 23.11 -26.16
C ASP A 976 2.77 22.34 -24.91
N VAL A 977 3.77 22.86 -24.17
CA VAL A 977 4.37 22.21 -22.99
C VAL A 977 3.32 21.95 -21.92
N LEU A 978 3.42 20.80 -21.26
CA LEU A 978 2.45 20.33 -20.26
C LEU A 978 2.93 20.64 -18.84
N GLU A 979 2.18 21.47 -18.12
CA GLU A 979 2.40 21.80 -16.70
C GLU A 979 1.07 21.76 -15.93
N HIS A 980 1.13 21.67 -14.61
CA HIS A 980 -0.08 21.65 -13.77
C HIS A 980 -0.56 23.07 -13.44
N ILE A 981 -1.72 23.45 -13.97
CA ILE A 981 -2.35 24.77 -13.72
C ILE A 981 -3.54 24.68 -12.76
N ALA A 982 -3.91 25.82 -12.18
CA ALA A 982 -5.15 25.97 -11.44
C ALA A 982 -6.35 26.06 -12.40
N PHE A 983 -7.27 25.11 -12.34
CA PHE A 983 -8.59 25.22 -12.97
C PHE A 983 -9.61 25.85 -12.03
N THR A 984 -9.44 25.65 -10.72
CA THR A 984 -10.21 26.32 -9.67
C THR A 984 -9.29 26.75 -8.52
N GLN A 985 -9.83 27.48 -7.53
CA GLN A 985 -9.11 27.83 -6.29
C GLN A 985 -8.69 26.62 -5.43
N THR A 986 -9.21 25.42 -5.72
CA THR A 986 -8.97 24.21 -4.90
C THR A 986 -8.50 23.00 -5.71
N SER A 987 -8.60 23.03 -7.04
CA SER A 987 -8.25 21.92 -7.92
C SER A 987 -7.33 22.38 -9.06
N GLY A 988 -6.26 21.62 -9.27
CA GLY A 988 -5.39 21.74 -10.43
C GLY A 988 -5.61 20.61 -11.43
N GLY A 989 -4.88 20.65 -12.53
CA GLY A 989 -4.84 19.59 -13.55
C GLY A 989 -3.76 19.91 -14.57
N LEU A 990 -3.40 18.93 -15.41
CA LEU A 990 -2.39 19.13 -16.46
C LEU A 990 -2.98 19.95 -17.62
N ALA A 991 -2.20 20.87 -18.21
CA ALA A 991 -2.63 21.65 -19.38
C ALA A 991 -1.45 22.10 -20.24
N ASN A 992 -1.75 22.40 -21.52
CA ASN A 992 -0.79 23.05 -22.41
C ASN A 992 -0.64 24.52 -22.02
N VAL A 993 0.54 24.90 -21.52
CA VAL A 993 0.82 26.22 -20.93
C VAL A 993 1.60 27.18 -21.84
N GLY A 994 2.15 26.70 -22.95
CA GLY A 994 2.80 27.54 -23.97
C GLY A 994 4.05 26.92 -24.57
N ASP A 995 4.93 27.79 -25.08
CA ASP A 995 6.23 27.43 -25.65
C ASP A 995 7.35 27.62 -24.61
N ALA A 996 8.34 26.72 -24.61
CA ALA A 996 9.53 26.79 -23.76
C ALA A 996 10.82 26.56 -24.56
N ARG A 997 11.97 26.86 -23.94
CA ARG A 997 13.29 26.42 -24.41
C ARG A 997 13.96 25.60 -23.32
N PHE A 998 14.61 24.53 -23.71
CA PHE A 998 15.31 23.61 -22.81
C PHE A 998 16.69 23.29 -23.39
N TRP A 999 17.74 23.26 -22.57
CA TRP A 999 19.10 22.98 -23.05
C TRP A 999 19.97 22.37 -21.98
N GLY A 1000 21.07 21.76 -22.41
CA GLY A 1000 21.96 21.09 -21.48
C GLY A 1000 23.21 20.48 -22.11
N SER A 1001 24.00 19.85 -21.25
CA SER A 1001 25.17 19.08 -21.62
C SER A 1001 25.24 17.79 -20.81
N HIS A 1002 25.58 16.70 -21.48
CA HIS A 1002 25.79 15.38 -20.88
C HIS A 1002 27.22 14.93 -21.14
N LEU A 1003 27.97 14.72 -20.06
CA LEU A 1003 29.39 14.35 -20.06
C LEU A 1003 29.53 12.94 -19.48
N GLU A 1004 30.02 12.01 -20.28
CA GLU A 1004 30.46 10.70 -19.81
C GLU A 1004 31.99 10.59 -19.95
N VAL A 1005 32.64 10.05 -18.92
CA VAL A 1005 34.07 9.74 -18.94
C VAL A 1005 34.27 8.37 -18.31
N ALA A 1006 34.82 7.43 -19.07
CA ALA A 1006 35.31 6.16 -18.53
C ALA A 1006 36.84 6.12 -18.64
N PHE A 1007 37.53 5.67 -17.59
CA PHE A 1007 38.97 5.47 -17.60
C PHE A 1007 39.38 4.11 -17.01
N GLU A 1008 40.27 3.43 -17.73
CA GLU A 1008 40.96 2.23 -17.26
C GLU A 1008 42.00 2.64 -16.20
N LEU A 1009 41.99 1.95 -15.06
CA LEU A 1009 42.90 2.22 -13.95
C LEU A 1009 44.18 1.37 -13.99
N SER A 1010 44.42 0.62 -15.07
CA SER A 1010 45.53 -0.36 -15.22
C SER A 1010 46.93 0.13 -14.77
N PRO A 1011 47.34 1.41 -14.94
CA PRO A 1011 48.62 1.90 -14.40
C PRO A 1011 48.73 1.89 -12.85
N VAL A 1012 47.63 1.67 -12.15
CA VAL A 1012 47.49 1.64 -10.68
C VAL A 1012 46.82 0.34 -10.20
N LEU A 1013 45.87 -0.18 -10.96
CA LEU A 1013 45.05 -1.34 -10.62
C LEU A 1013 44.54 -2.02 -11.92
N ASP A 1014 45.10 -3.19 -12.24
CA ASP A 1014 44.67 -3.98 -13.40
C ASP A 1014 43.20 -4.38 -13.32
N ASN A 1015 42.53 -4.43 -14.48
CA ASN A 1015 41.11 -4.81 -14.61
C ASN A 1015 40.12 -3.98 -13.77
N ALA A 1016 40.52 -2.76 -13.37
CA ALA A 1016 39.63 -1.78 -12.80
C ALA A 1016 39.21 -0.70 -13.81
N LEU A 1017 37.93 -0.36 -13.79
CA LEU A 1017 37.29 0.69 -14.57
C LEU A 1017 36.66 1.70 -13.61
N PHE A 1018 36.81 2.98 -13.91
CA PHE A 1018 36.08 4.07 -13.24
C PHE A 1018 35.31 4.87 -14.28
N GLU A 1019 34.05 5.14 -13.99
CA GLU A 1019 33.10 5.83 -14.86
C GLU A 1019 32.53 7.04 -14.13
N ILE A 1020 32.37 8.14 -14.86
CA ILE A 1020 31.68 9.37 -14.43
C ILE A 1020 30.63 9.68 -15.47
N SER A 1021 29.41 9.96 -15.01
CA SER A 1021 28.35 10.57 -15.82
C SER A 1021 27.90 11.84 -15.11
N TYR A 1022 27.93 12.96 -15.81
CA TYR A 1022 27.50 14.27 -15.30
C TYR A 1022 26.58 14.94 -16.32
N GLU A 1023 25.36 15.27 -15.88
CA GLU A 1023 24.37 15.94 -16.69
C GLU A 1023 24.06 17.32 -16.10
N HIS A 1024 23.99 18.33 -16.97
CA HIS A 1024 23.56 19.69 -16.67
C HIS A 1024 22.39 20.08 -17.57
N LYS A 1025 21.32 20.61 -16.99
CA LYS A 1025 20.03 20.96 -17.63
C LYS A 1025 19.53 22.32 -17.16
N ASN A 1026 18.95 23.10 -18.06
CA ASN A 1026 18.34 24.39 -17.76
C ASN A 1026 17.21 24.73 -18.75
N SER A 1027 16.31 25.63 -18.36
CA SER A 1027 15.12 25.99 -19.13
C SER A 1027 14.79 27.49 -19.07
N ASP A 1028 14.19 28.00 -20.13
CA ASP A 1028 13.61 29.34 -20.28
C ASP A 1028 12.13 29.16 -20.64
N PHE A 1029 11.24 29.49 -19.71
CA PHE A 1029 9.80 29.27 -19.82
C PHE A 1029 9.06 30.42 -19.12
N ASN A 1030 8.00 30.93 -19.74
CA ASN A 1030 7.15 31.98 -19.18
C ASN A 1030 5.88 31.34 -18.63
N ASN A 1031 5.87 31.06 -17.32
CA ASN A 1031 4.74 30.42 -16.66
C ASN A 1031 3.50 31.37 -16.63
N PRO A 1032 2.30 30.91 -17.06
CA PRO A 1032 1.07 31.71 -17.01
C PRO A 1032 0.62 32.19 -15.61
N SER A 1033 1.26 31.71 -14.54
CA SER A 1033 1.01 32.13 -13.14
C SER A 1033 1.97 33.20 -12.61
N ASP A 1034 2.74 33.88 -13.48
CA ASP A 1034 3.81 34.85 -13.13
C ASP A 1034 4.94 34.30 -12.21
N ARG A 1035 4.88 33.01 -11.84
CA ARG A 1035 5.94 32.32 -11.07
C ARG A 1035 7.18 32.16 -11.94
N THR A 1036 8.32 32.66 -11.45
CA THR A 1036 9.63 32.64 -12.13
C THR A 1036 10.31 31.26 -12.11
N GLU A 1037 9.51 30.20 -12.16
CA GLU A 1037 9.93 28.82 -11.97
C GLU A 1037 10.21 28.14 -13.32
N ARG A 1038 11.15 27.19 -13.30
CA ARG A 1038 11.60 26.40 -14.46
C ARG A 1038 10.51 25.41 -14.90
N LEU A 1039 10.75 24.64 -15.95
CA LEU A 1039 9.91 23.46 -16.22
C LEU A 1039 9.97 22.47 -15.06
N SER A 1040 8.87 21.78 -14.79
CA SER A 1040 8.77 20.67 -13.84
C SER A 1040 9.65 19.48 -14.24
N ASN A 1041 9.82 18.54 -13.30
CA ASN A 1041 10.21 17.16 -13.58
C ASN A 1041 11.60 17.00 -14.26
N TYR A 1042 12.57 17.85 -13.87
CA TYR A 1042 13.97 17.64 -14.23
C TYR A 1042 14.96 18.04 -13.13
N ILE A 1043 16.01 17.24 -12.96
CA ILE A 1043 17.16 17.56 -12.12
C ILE A 1043 18.10 18.48 -12.92
N PRO A 1044 18.44 19.70 -12.43
CA PRO A 1044 19.30 20.63 -13.16
C PRO A 1044 20.78 20.22 -13.23
N ASP A 1045 21.27 19.53 -12.21
CA ASP A 1045 22.65 19.05 -12.11
C ASP A 1045 22.62 17.66 -11.47
N TRP A 1046 23.07 16.63 -12.20
CA TRP A 1046 23.11 15.24 -11.73
C TRP A 1046 24.50 14.64 -11.95
N ILE A 1047 24.98 13.87 -10.98
CA ILE A 1047 26.26 13.17 -11.08
C ILE A 1047 26.15 11.73 -10.59
N TRP A 1048 26.67 10.81 -11.40
CA TRP A 1048 26.80 9.39 -11.12
C TRP A 1048 28.26 8.99 -11.31
N MET A 1049 28.79 8.14 -10.43
CA MET A 1049 30.10 7.52 -10.62
C MET A 1049 30.03 6.04 -10.30
N ASN A 1050 30.74 5.23 -11.07
CA ASN A 1050 30.85 3.79 -10.85
C ASN A 1050 32.31 3.36 -10.88
N PHE A 1051 32.74 2.63 -9.85
CA PHE A 1051 34.00 1.93 -9.82
C PHE A 1051 33.73 0.43 -9.85
N ARG A 1052 34.34 -0.30 -10.78
CA ARG A 1052 34.34 -1.76 -10.82
C ARG A 1052 35.77 -2.28 -10.91
N HIS A 1053 36.06 -3.34 -10.16
CA HIS A 1053 37.32 -4.08 -10.25
C HIS A 1053 37.01 -5.57 -10.42
N ASP A 1054 37.32 -6.09 -11.61
CA ASP A 1054 37.24 -7.51 -11.91
C ASP A 1054 38.53 -8.23 -11.47
N LEU A 1055 38.39 -9.39 -10.84
CA LEU A 1055 39.48 -10.22 -10.31
C LEU A 1055 39.46 -11.60 -11.00
N PRO A 1056 40.02 -11.72 -12.23
CA PRO A 1056 39.81 -12.90 -13.08
C PRO A 1056 40.29 -14.21 -12.45
N HIS A 1057 41.45 -14.16 -11.78
CA HIS A 1057 42.04 -15.29 -11.06
C HIS A 1057 41.12 -15.88 -9.96
N TYR A 1058 40.23 -15.05 -9.39
CA TYR A 1058 39.30 -15.45 -8.34
C TYR A 1058 37.87 -15.64 -8.84
N LYS A 1059 37.62 -15.63 -10.17
CA LYS A 1059 36.28 -15.60 -10.80
C LYS A 1059 35.30 -14.64 -10.09
N SER A 1060 35.79 -13.50 -9.62
CA SER A 1060 35.03 -12.60 -8.73
C SER A 1060 35.27 -11.14 -9.10
N SER A 1061 34.42 -10.25 -8.59
CA SER A 1061 34.57 -8.80 -8.76
C SER A 1061 33.86 -8.05 -7.64
N TRP A 1062 34.18 -6.77 -7.52
CA TRP A 1062 33.50 -5.86 -6.61
C TRP A 1062 33.40 -4.46 -7.23
N GLY A 1063 32.54 -3.63 -6.66
CA GLY A 1063 32.41 -2.26 -7.08
C GLY A 1063 31.70 -1.36 -6.08
N LEU A 1064 31.82 -0.07 -6.33
CA LEU A 1064 31.22 1.02 -5.57
C LEU A 1064 30.54 1.98 -6.56
N GLU A 1065 29.26 2.23 -6.34
CA GLU A 1065 28.43 3.14 -7.10
C GLU A 1065 28.09 4.36 -6.22
N TYR A 1066 28.29 5.55 -6.76
CA TYR A 1066 28.03 6.82 -6.09
C TYR A 1066 26.95 7.59 -6.84
N TRP A 1067 25.90 7.94 -6.11
CA TRP A 1067 24.83 8.83 -6.57
C TRP A 1067 25.00 10.19 -5.94
N GLY A 1068 24.93 11.24 -6.76
CA GLY A 1068 24.90 12.62 -6.31
C GLY A 1068 23.74 12.92 -5.36
N ASP A 1069 23.90 14.03 -4.66
CA ASP A 1069 22.77 14.83 -4.21
C ASP A 1069 22.03 15.43 -5.41
N TYR A 1070 20.73 15.66 -5.25
CA TYR A 1070 19.89 16.24 -6.28
C TYR A 1070 18.81 17.15 -5.67
N THR A 1071 18.19 17.97 -6.51
CA THR A 1071 16.96 18.69 -6.19
C THR A 1071 16.10 18.73 -7.44
N GLU A 1072 14.95 18.07 -7.35
CA GLU A 1072 13.99 17.86 -8.42
C GLU A 1072 12.71 18.64 -8.10
N PRO A 1073 12.31 19.60 -8.95
CA PRO A 1073 11.12 20.40 -8.72
C PRO A 1073 9.90 19.87 -9.48
N PHE A 1074 8.74 19.97 -8.85
CA PHE A 1074 7.43 19.75 -9.45
C PHE A 1074 6.56 20.97 -9.12
N PHE A 1075 6.03 21.62 -10.15
CA PHE A 1075 5.22 22.82 -10.00
C PHE A 1075 3.75 22.46 -10.21
N TYR A 1076 2.97 22.53 -9.13
CA TYR A 1076 1.52 22.36 -9.15
C TYR A 1076 0.82 23.70 -8.98
N ALA A 1077 -0.43 23.76 -9.48
CA ALA A 1077 -1.36 24.88 -9.35
C ALA A 1077 -1.18 25.74 -8.08
N HIS A 1078 -1.23 25.09 -6.92
CA HIS A 1078 -1.25 25.73 -5.60
C HIS A 1078 -0.05 25.35 -4.72
N GLU A 1079 0.89 24.54 -5.21
CA GLU A 1079 2.10 24.15 -4.47
C GLU A 1079 3.35 23.92 -5.34
N THR A 1080 4.53 24.30 -4.83
CA THR A 1080 5.83 23.88 -5.37
C THR A 1080 6.33 22.71 -4.51
N LEU A 1081 6.48 21.52 -5.09
CA LEU A 1081 7.14 20.39 -4.44
C LEU A 1081 8.61 20.35 -4.87
N LEU A 1082 9.52 20.32 -3.90
CA LEU A 1082 10.94 20.01 -4.12
C LEU A 1082 11.26 18.65 -3.50
N VAL A 1083 11.80 17.72 -4.29
CA VAL A 1083 12.33 16.43 -3.82
C VAL A 1083 13.86 16.50 -3.83
N GLN A 1084 14.50 16.24 -2.69
CA GLN A 1084 15.95 16.33 -2.55
C GLN A 1084 16.50 15.03 -1.96
N GLY A 1085 17.37 14.33 -2.68
CA GLY A 1085 18.14 13.20 -2.13
C GLY A 1085 19.56 13.61 -1.73
N ASN A 1086 20.09 12.97 -0.69
CA ASN A 1086 21.51 13.13 -0.33
C ASN A 1086 22.45 12.39 -1.29
N LYS A 1087 23.75 12.68 -1.16
CA LYS A 1087 24.84 11.87 -1.72
C LYS A 1087 24.75 10.45 -1.15
N ARG A 1088 24.70 9.43 -2.00
CA ARG A 1088 24.46 8.02 -1.60
C ARG A 1088 25.53 7.10 -2.19
N LEU A 1089 25.85 6.05 -1.44
CA LEU A 1089 26.75 4.97 -1.86
C LEU A 1089 26.00 3.64 -1.91
N LYS A 1090 26.31 2.85 -2.94
CA LYS A 1090 25.97 1.44 -3.09
C LYS A 1090 27.25 0.65 -3.31
N GLY A 1091 27.31 -0.57 -2.81
CA GLY A 1091 28.46 -1.47 -2.98
C GLY A 1091 28.02 -2.87 -3.32
N PHE A 1092 28.83 -3.60 -4.11
CA PHE A 1092 28.57 -5.01 -4.39
C PHE A 1092 29.85 -5.84 -4.40
N PHE A 1093 29.67 -7.13 -4.13
CA PHE A 1093 30.64 -8.19 -4.38
C PHE A 1093 29.92 -9.31 -5.12
N GLU A 1094 30.48 -9.80 -6.22
CA GLU A 1094 29.94 -10.94 -6.98
C GLU A 1094 31.02 -11.95 -7.35
N SER A 1095 30.64 -13.22 -7.39
CA SER A 1095 31.54 -14.35 -7.61
C SER A 1095 30.88 -15.44 -8.46
N SER A 1096 31.68 -16.19 -9.21
CA SER A 1096 31.26 -17.41 -9.91
C SER A 1096 32.33 -18.50 -9.81
N LEU A 1097 32.91 -18.66 -8.60
CA LEU A 1097 33.87 -19.71 -8.28
C LEU A 1097 33.32 -21.12 -8.60
N ILE A 1098 32.02 -21.33 -8.35
CA ILE A 1098 31.28 -22.55 -8.69
C ILE A 1098 30.80 -22.44 -10.14
N ASP A 1099 31.18 -23.41 -10.99
CA ASP A 1099 30.78 -23.40 -12.40
C ASP A 1099 29.26 -23.52 -12.55
N GLY A 1100 28.69 -22.69 -13.43
CA GLY A 1100 27.24 -22.55 -13.62
C GLY A 1100 26.55 -21.66 -12.60
N VAL A 1101 27.20 -21.20 -11.52
CA VAL A 1101 26.59 -20.41 -10.44
C VAL A 1101 27.21 -19.01 -10.30
N LYS A 1102 26.40 -17.95 -10.34
CA LYS A 1102 26.77 -16.60 -9.85
C LYS A 1102 26.17 -16.39 -8.46
N VAL A 1103 26.92 -15.83 -7.53
CA VAL A 1103 26.43 -15.24 -6.27
C VAL A 1103 26.78 -13.75 -6.28
N ARG A 1104 25.85 -12.88 -5.87
CA ARG A 1104 26.09 -11.44 -5.64
C ARG A 1104 25.53 -11.04 -4.29
N PHE A 1105 26.33 -10.34 -3.50
CA PHE A 1105 25.90 -9.59 -2.34
C PHE A 1105 25.98 -8.10 -2.69
N GLU A 1106 24.90 -7.36 -2.43
CA GLU A 1106 24.78 -5.93 -2.71
C GLU A 1106 24.20 -5.20 -1.50
N VAL A 1107 24.75 -4.03 -1.21
CA VAL A 1107 24.29 -3.12 -0.14
C VAL A 1107 23.95 -1.78 -0.79
N THR A 1108 22.67 -1.43 -0.79
CA THR A 1108 22.19 -0.09 -1.17
C THR A 1108 22.30 0.84 0.04
N HIS A 1109 22.29 2.16 -0.21
CA HIS A 1109 22.22 3.18 0.86
C HIS A 1109 23.22 2.98 2.01
N MET A 1110 24.47 2.60 1.69
CA MET A 1110 25.52 2.26 2.66
C MET A 1110 25.79 3.35 3.71
N ASN A 1111 25.56 4.61 3.34
CA ASN A 1111 25.72 5.79 4.17
C ASN A 1111 24.37 6.38 4.67
N THR A 1112 23.29 5.61 4.61
CA THR A 1112 21.87 6.01 4.78
C THR A 1112 21.39 6.98 3.69
N GLY A 1113 20.33 6.58 2.98
CA GLY A 1113 19.58 7.45 2.09
C GLY A 1113 18.71 8.41 2.90
N ARG A 1114 18.82 9.71 2.63
CA ARG A 1114 18.00 10.76 3.22
C ARG A 1114 17.36 11.55 2.10
N PHE A 1115 16.03 11.63 2.15
CA PHE A 1115 15.21 12.24 1.12
C PHE A 1115 14.34 13.31 1.77
N ILE A 1116 14.57 14.58 1.46
CA ILE A 1116 13.80 15.70 1.98
C ILE A 1116 12.79 16.10 0.90
N ARG A 1117 11.50 15.99 1.21
CA ARG A 1117 10.44 16.63 0.42
C ARG A 1117 10.08 17.96 1.07
N THR A 1118 10.02 19.03 0.29
CA THR A 1118 9.52 20.35 0.73
C THR A 1118 8.39 20.78 -0.19
N ARG A 1119 7.15 20.75 0.30
CA ARG A 1119 5.97 21.32 -0.39
C ARG A 1119 5.80 22.75 0.10
N LYS A 1120 5.75 23.74 -0.79
CA LYS A 1120 5.46 25.15 -0.47
C LYS A 1120 4.08 25.47 -0.99
N PHE A 1121 3.20 25.99 -0.15
CA PHE A 1121 1.80 26.28 -0.52
C PHE A 1121 1.63 27.77 -0.82
N TYR A 1122 0.81 28.10 -1.82
CA TYR A 1122 0.55 29.48 -2.25
C TYR A 1122 -0.94 29.82 -2.28
N SER A 1123 -1.25 31.09 -2.12
CA SER A 1123 -2.58 31.69 -2.36
C SER A 1123 -2.33 33.11 -2.87
N ASP A 1124 -2.96 33.46 -3.99
CA ASP A 1124 -2.70 34.71 -4.74
C ASP A 1124 -1.19 34.97 -4.93
N ASP A 1125 -0.48 33.89 -5.29
CA ASP A 1125 0.98 33.76 -5.47
C ASP A 1125 1.86 34.18 -4.28
N LEU A 1126 1.26 34.47 -3.13
CA LEU A 1126 1.94 34.60 -1.86
C LEU A 1126 2.11 33.23 -1.21
N LYS A 1127 3.36 32.85 -0.87
CA LYS A 1127 3.64 31.67 -0.04
C LYS A 1127 2.94 31.82 1.31
N ILE A 1128 2.02 30.91 1.63
CA ILE A 1128 1.28 30.88 2.90
C ILE A 1128 1.95 29.97 3.96
N GLY A 1129 2.70 28.95 3.53
CA GLY A 1129 3.43 28.04 4.41
C GLY A 1129 4.27 27.01 3.63
N GLU A 1130 4.87 26.06 4.35
CA GLU A 1130 5.53 24.90 3.73
C GLU A 1130 5.48 23.66 4.64
N GLU A 1131 5.56 22.47 4.03
CA GLU A 1131 5.62 21.17 4.68
C GLU A 1131 6.94 20.47 4.29
N VAL A 1132 7.78 20.19 5.28
CA VAL A 1132 9.09 19.57 5.11
C VAL A 1132 9.07 18.16 5.71
N ALA A 1133 9.05 17.14 4.86
CA ALA A 1133 9.12 15.73 5.23
C ALA A 1133 10.56 15.21 5.05
N ASP A 1134 11.23 14.94 6.18
CA ASP A 1134 12.59 14.42 6.26
C ASP A 1134 12.54 12.89 6.36
N ARG A 1135 12.68 12.20 5.21
CA ARG A 1135 12.53 10.74 5.07
C ARG A 1135 13.90 10.04 5.13
N THR A 1136 13.98 8.90 5.82
CA THR A 1136 15.21 8.10 5.89
C THR A 1136 15.01 6.65 5.45
N HIS A 1137 15.80 6.23 4.46
CA HIS A 1137 15.99 4.84 4.02
C HIS A 1137 17.37 4.39 4.50
N LYS A 1138 17.43 3.38 5.36
CA LYS A 1138 18.70 2.81 5.84
C LYS A 1138 19.24 1.79 4.84
N ALA A 1139 20.41 1.21 5.11
CA ALA A 1139 21.01 0.24 4.20
C ALA A 1139 20.13 -1.01 4.03
N GLU A 1140 19.91 -1.42 2.78
CA GLU A 1140 19.18 -2.63 2.42
C GLU A 1140 20.20 -3.67 1.94
N TYR A 1141 19.94 -4.95 2.22
CA TYR A 1141 20.88 -6.04 1.95
C TYR A 1141 20.28 -7.02 0.95
N ARG A 1142 20.94 -7.20 -0.19
CA ARG A 1142 20.46 -8.05 -1.29
C ARG A 1142 21.43 -9.20 -1.54
N LEU A 1143 20.92 -10.42 -1.47
CA LEU A 1143 21.63 -11.64 -1.86
C LEU A 1143 20.94 -12.22 -3.10
N SER A 1144 21.65 -12.30 -4.22
CA SER A 1144 21.17 -12.88 -5.47
C SER A 1144 22.03 -14.05 -5.90
N LEU A 1145 21.37 -15.11 -6.36
CA LEU A 1145 21.93 -16.37 -6.85
C LEU A 1145 21.40 -16.59 -8.28
N TRP A 1146 22.28 -16.92 -9.22
CA TRP A 1146 21.88 -17.38 -10.56
C TRP A 1146 22.53 -18.72 -10.85
N TYR A 1147 21.74 -19.70 -11.27
CA TYR A 1147 22.20 -21.01 -11.73
C TYR A 1147 21.87 -21.19 -13.21
N ARG A 1148 22.83 -21.69 -14.01
CA ARG A 1148 22.64 -22.04 -15.42
C ARG A 1148 22.80 -23.53 -15.68
N PHE A 1149 22.04 -24.02 -16.66
CA PHE A 1149 22.00 -25.42 -17.09
C PHE A 1149 21.75 -25.55 -18.59
#